data_AF-A0A954WT98-F1
#
_entry.id   AF-A0A954WT98-F1
#
_cell.length_a   1.000
_cell.length_b   1.000
_cell.length_c   1.000
_cell.angle_alpha   90.00
_cell.angle_beta   90.00
_cell.angle_gamma   90.00
#
_symmetry.space_group_name_H-M   'P 1'
#
loop_
_entity.id
_entity.type
_entity.pdbx_description
1 polymer ?
#
loop_
_entity_poly.entity_id
_entity_poly.type
_entity_poly.pdbx_seq_one_letter_code
_entity_poly.pdbx_strand_id
1 'polypeptide(L)'
;MHFSNQILFRVGRFVAITALAWTYSSGHLIGQQTFTYSLSNLLDGRLNLRDGFTEHEIVEAVEEGFALWASESPLTFVERPDSGPAVSDRSYNRSNYPTIRIGHHEINESNVLGHAYFPGNNGRDSDVHMDTGDEPWTEGRFASTVTHEIGHAIGLDHIGDIDVALMNEFITSATTFSGVTNGKLFPLDIAAVTNLYGDGQGDVVVERTWTGGNQGSWSDADSWNGNSYPTRRSRVVINSSSTIESAERGMFARSIQMQANQAALRVSGGDLTVVEDLILGANQNTNNELQIDAGAAKIGNELILGQQLNSTSVVNVSGELEVAAGVKTGSGTSQINLNGGTITVTAKAPGRGLVDENSLASYLVPTDDSLEQNWTTAEFNDEAWTNTTPSIGYDRKDSFVGLFNTDVEAAMFDTNTSVYLRLPFTLEENESPEHLSLDINYDDGFVAYLNGTRVAARNAKNVVAWNERATTSAELDAALSPLSIDISQHANKLKSGENVLAIHGLNRSKTNEDFLLIPRLSYDVAAGIIDVDELNITDGQVLGVSTIKAAVSLLGSEFSPTGSTVRSPTFALSVEGSFTMSSDATLVIDVDAIGSDRLVVDGNLTLAGTLDIRPTNDAFPTTIEPGSVSETLLLHGDSIIGGFDHIEFSGAAQQHNAEGIFYQVSRSNAAITLTTYRTIAGDANGDGSFDSSDLVFVFSTGEYEDDIASNSNWTEGDWNGDSEFDSADFIAAFATNRYETGSIFTAVPEPSHGLIFITFFAVTVSCLRTASSGRRRDLPKRATSQSGLPS
;
A
#
# COMPACT_ATOMS: atom_id res chain seq x y z
N MET A 1 -42.22 -35.60 4.63
CA MET A 1 -43.32 -35.97 3.71
C MET A 1 -42.75 -35.89 2.30
N HIS A 2 -42.86 -36.93 1.48
CA HIS A 2 -42.41 -36.83 0.08
C HIS A 2 -43.34 -35.92 -0.73
N PHE A 3 -42.75 -34.99 -1.48
CA PHE A 3 -43.40 -34.39 -2.66
C PHE A 3 -42.41 -34.40 -3.82
N SER A 4 -42.56 -35.38 -4.71
CA SER A 4 -41.90 -35.36 -6.01
C SER A 4 -42.65 -34.42 -6.95
N ASN A 5 -41.94 -33.47 -7.57
CA ASN A 5 -42.43 -32.70 -8.72
C ASN A 5 -41.37 -32.73 -9.83
N GLN A 6 -41.26 -33.85 -10.55
CA GLN A 6 -40.58 -33.86 -11.84
C GLN A 6 -41.54 -33.36 -12.93
N ILE A 7 -41.17 -32.28 -13.60
CA ILE A 7 -41.81 -31.84 -14.85
C ILE A 7 -40.80 -32.07 -15.98
N LEU A 8 -41.02 -33.15 -16.76
CA LEU A 8 -40.27 -33.39 -17.99
C LEU A 8 -40.79 -32.46 -19.10
N PHE A 9 -39.90 -31.62 -19.65
CA PHE A 9 -40.07 -31.08 -21.01
C PHE A 9 -38.91 -31.52 -21.90
N ARG A 10 -39.24 -32.13 -23.04
CA ARG A 10 -38.27 -32.70 -23.98
C ARG A 10 -38.44 -32.09 -25.37
N VAL A 11 -37.93 -30.88 -25.56
CA VAL A 11 -37.85 -30.22 -26.89
C VAL A 11 -36.49 -29.50 -27.03
N GLY A 12 -35.73 -29.89 -28.07
CA GLY A 12 -34.59 -29.19 -28.68
C GLY A 12 -33.68 -28.28 -27.83
N ARG A 13 -32.50 -28.79 -27.43
CA ARG A 13 -31.26 -28.03 -27.12
C ARG A 13 -31.44 -26.65 -26.45
N PHE A 14 -32.07 -26.65 -25.28
CA PHE A 14 -31.84 -25.63 -24.25
C PHE A 14 -31.58 -26.36 -22.94
N VAL A 15 -30.44 -26.09 -22.30
CA VAL A 15 -30.19 -26.54 -20.92
C VAL A 15 -30.91 -25.54 -20.02
N ALA A 16 -32.08 -25.92 -19.54
CA ALA A 16 -32.78 -25.17 -18.50
C ALA A 16 -32.09 -25.48 -17.17
N ILE A 17 -31.36 -24.51 -16.61
CA ILE A 17 -30.72 -24.63 -15.30
C ILE A 17 -31.83 -24.59 -14.24
N THR A 18 -32.15 -25.74 -13.66
CA THR A 18 -33.03 -25.83 -12.49
C THR A 18 -32.20 -26.17 -11.26
N ALA A 19 -31.44 -25.19 -10.76
CA ALA A 19 -31.01 -25.19 -9.36
C ALA A 19 -32.23 -24.81 -8.51
N LEU A 20 -32.71 -25.73 -7.67
CA LEU A 20 -33.89 -25.52 -6.82
C LEU A 20 -33.45 -25.00 -5.45
N ALA A 21 -33.15 -23.70 -5.32
CA ALA A 21 -32.85 -23.13 -4.00
C ALA A 21 -34.03 -23.31 -3.03
N TRP A 22 -33.75 -23.69 -1.78
CA TRP A 22 -34.79 -23.87 -0.77
C TRP A 22 -35.30 -22.50 -0.30
N THR A 23 -36.38 -22.02 -0.93
CA THR A 23 -36.96 -20.74 -0.56
C THR A 23 -37.48 -20.79 0.87
N TYR A 24 -36.95 -19.91 1.74
CA TYR A 24 -37.62 -19.51 2.98
C TYR A 24 -39.10 -19.20 2.68
N SER A 25 -40.00 -19.37 3.65
CA SER A 25 -41.43 -19.03 3.50
C SER A 25 -41.70 -17.51 3.35
N SER A 26 -40.68 -16.73 2.98
CA SER A 26 -40.62 -15.28 2.92
C SER A 26 -39.66 -14.76 1.83
N GLY A 27 -39.56 -15.44 0.68
CA GLY A 27 -38.88 -14.92 -0.53
C GLY A 27 -37.35 -15.10 -0.57
N HIS A 28 -36.69 -14.50 -1.59
CA HIS A 28 -35.22 -14.42 -1.65
C HIS A 28 -34.67 -13.56 -0.50
N LEU A 29 -33.50 -13.92 0.01
CA LEU A 29 -32.82 -13.23 1.11
C LEU A 29 -31.74 -12.28 0.56
N ILE A 30 -32.14 -11.41 -0.39
CA ILE A 30 -31.22 -10.51 -1.10
C ILE A 30 -30.60 -9.49 -0.14
N GLY A 31 -29.27 -9.32 -0.23
CA GLY A 31 -28.50 -8.36 0.55
C GLY A 31 -27.76 -8.98 1.74
N GLN A 32 -27.02 -8.15 2.47
CA GLN A 32 -26.09 -8.63 3.49
C GLN A 32 -26.76 -9.46 4.59
N GLN A 33 -26.26 -10.68 4.81
CA GLN A 33 -26.67 -11.57 5.90
C GLN A 33 -25.48 -11.89 6.80
N THR A 34 -25.74 -12.09 8.09
CA THR A 34 -24.72 -12.53 9.05
C THR A 34 -25.13 -13.84 9.69
N PHE A 35 -24.36 -14.89 9.42
CA PHE A 35 -24.45 -16.18 10.09
C PHE A 35 -23.44 -16.26 11.23
N THR A 36 -23.77 -17.04 12.25
CA THR A 36 -22.84 -17.38 13.35
C THR A 36 -22.55 -18.86 13.33
N TYR A 37 -21.29 -19.28 13.54
CA TYR A 37 -20.93 -20.69 13.50
C TYR A 37 -20.09 -21.16 14.71
N SER A 38 -19.99 -22.48 14.89
CA SER A 38 -19.06 -23.12 15.82
C SER A 38 -18.58 -24.48 15.33
N LEU A 39 -17.36 -24.86 15.75
CA LEU A 39 -16.77 -26.19 15.56
C LEU A 39 -17.19 -27.16 16.68
N SER A 40 -18.50 -27.20 16.94
CA SER A 40 -19.10 -27.90 18.08
C SER A 40 -18.83 -29.40 18.04
N ASN A 41 -18.00 -29.91 18.96
CA ASN A 41 -17.49 -31.30 19.03
C ASN A 41 -16.57 -31.77 17.88
N LEU A 42 -16.38 -30.96 16.83
CA LEU A 42 -15.63 -31.36 15.62
C LEU A 42 -14.18 -31.77 15.93
N LEU A 43 -13.56 -31.11 16.91
CA LEU A 43 -12.15 -31.24 17.30
C LEU A 43 -11.98 -32.06 18.60
N ASP A 44 -12.74 -33.14 18.76
CA ASP A 44 -12.67 -34.02 19.95
C ASP A 44 -11.86 -35.32 19.74
N GLY A 45 -11.06 -35.38 18.67
CA GLY A 45 -10.22 -36.52 18.31
C GLY A 45 -10.93 -37.74 17.74
N ARG A 46 -12.24 -37.67 17.41
CA ARG A 46 -13.02 -38.82 16.91
C ARG A 46 -13.13 -38.94 15.39
N LEU A 47 -12.79 -37.91 14.62
CA LEU A 47 -12.72 -38.00 13.17
C LEU A 47 -11.57 -38.95 12.74
N ASN A 48 -11.83 -39.80 11.75
CA ASN A 48 -10.91 -40.81 11.25
C ASN A 48 -9.90 -40.19 10.26
N LEU A 49 -8.85 -39.51 10.75
CA LEU A 49 -7.91 -38.75 9.90
C LEU A 49 -6.81 -39.63 9.26
N ARG A 50 -6.34 -39.25 8.07
CA ARG A 50 -5.24 -39.90 7.36
C ARG A 50 -4.23 -38.94 6.74
N ASP A 51 -3.13 -39.51 6.28
CA ASP A 51 -2.08 -38.87 5.46
C ASP A 51 -1.40 -37.63 6.07
N GLY A 52 -1.57 -37.44 7.39
CA GLY A 52 -0.99 -36.33 8.15
C GLY A 52 -2.01 -35.27 8.58
N PHE A 53 -3.24 -35.33 8.04
CA PHE A 53 -4.34 -34.39 8.28
C PHE A 53 -4.67 -34.23 9.77
N THR A 54 -4.94 -32.99 10.18
CA THR A 54 -4.99 -32.56 11.59
C THR A 54 -6.28 -31.82 11.94
N GLU A 55 -6.54 -31.68 13.24
CA GLU A 55 -7.62 -30.85 13.77
C GLU A 55 -7.47 -29.36 13.40
N HIS A 56 -6.25 -28.87 13.14
CA HIS A 56 -6.04 -27.50 12.68
C HIS A 56 -6.40 -27.33 11.20
N GLU A 57 -5.99 -28.27 10.34
CA GLU A 57 -6.39 -28.25 8.93
C GLU A 57 -7.90 -28.52 8.76
N ILE A 58 -8.57 -29.16 9.72
CA ILE A 58 -10.04 -29.21 9.82
C ILE A 58 -10.63 -27.81 10.07
N VAL A 59 -10.03 -27.02 10.97
CA VAL A 59 -10.44 -25.62 11.22
C VAL A 59 -10.27 -24.80 9.94
N GLU A 60 -9.08 -24.86 9.32
CA GLU A 60 -8.83 -24.14 8.06
C GLU A 60 -9.79 -24.58 6.94
N ALA A 61 -10.05 -25.88 6.78
CA ALA A 61 -10.98 -26.38 5.78
C ALA A 61 -12.43 -25.88 5.97
N VAL A 62 -12.89 -25.72 7.21
CA VAL A 62 -14.19 -25.11 7.53
C VAL A 62 -14.20 -23.62 7.19
N GLU A 63 -13.17 -22.90 7.60
CA GLU A 63 -13.08 -21.44 7.42
C GLU A 63 -12.93 -21.06 5.94
N GLU A 64 -12.13 -21.80 5.17
CA GLU A 64 -12.02 -21.64 3.72
C GLU A 64 -13.32 -22.05 3.01
N GLY A 65 -14.03 -23.07 3.51
CA GLY A 65 -15.35 -23.43 3.01
C GLY A 65 -16.38 -22.30 3.16
N PHE A 66 -16.41 -21.61 4.31
CA PHE A 66 -17.18 -20.39 4.48
C PHE A 66 -16.69 -19.24 3.60
N ALA A 67 -15.37 -19.06 3.47
CA ALA A 67 -14.78 -17.99 2.68
C ALA A 67 -15.10 -18.12 1.19
N LEU A 68 -15.16 -19.34 0.65
CA LEU A 68 -15.60 -19.59 -0.73
C LEU A 68 -17.02 -19.08 -0.98
N TRP A 69 -17.98 -19.42 -0.13
CA TRP A 69 -19.35 -18.91 -0.25
C TRP A 69 -19.43 -17.39 -0.04
N ALA A 70 -18.69 -16.84 0.93
CA ALA A 70 -18.60 -15.39 1.17
C ALA A 70 -17.92 -14.61 0.04
N SER A 71 -17.03 -15.23 -0.74
CA SER A 71 -16.32 -14.54 -1.85
C SER A 71 -17.22 -14.20 -3.05
N GLU A 72 -18.36 -14.87 -3.15
CA GLU A 72 -19.32 -14.78 -4.27
C GLU A 72 -20.73 -14.38 -3.81
N SER A 73 -20.90 -13.99 -2.54
CA SER A 73 -22.20 -13.55 -2.00
C SER A 73 -22.02 -12.64 -0.78
N PRO A 74 -23.00 -11.78 -0.42
CA PRO A 74 -22.89 -10.86 0.72
C PRO A 74 -23.11 -11.56 2.08
N LEU A 75 -22.49 -12.71 2.29
CA LEU A 75 -22.61 -13.55 3.49
C LEU A 75 -21.43 -13.34 4.45
N THR A 76 -21.70 -12.79 5.63
CA THR A 76 -20.72 -12.69 6.71
C THR A 76 -20.86 -13.88 7.67
N PHE A 77 -19.77 -14.60 7.94
CA PHE A 77 -19.73 -15.69 8.92
C PHE A 77 -18.93 -15.26 10.15
N VAL A 78 -19.49 -15.43 11.36
CA VAL A 78 -18.85 -15.01 12.61
C VAL A 78 -18.75 -16.20 13.56
N GLU A 79 -17.54 -16.60 13.93
CA GLU A 79 -17.38 -17.71 14.90
C GLU A 79 -17.89 -17.30 16.29
N ARG A 80 -18.50 -18.23 17.01
CA ARG A 80 -18.86 -18.06 18.42
C ARG A 80 -18.58 -19.33 19.23
N PRO A 81 -18.09 -19.20 20.48
CA PRO A 81 -17.97 -20.32 21.39
C PRO A 81 -19.31 -21.03 21.60
N ASP A 82 -19.28 -22.36 21.67
CA ASP A 82 -20.46 -23.18 21.83
C ASP A 82 -20.28 -24.22 22.95
N SER A 83 -21.21 -24.19 23.90
CA SER A 83 -21.29 -25.14 25.03
C SER A 83 -22.55 -26.02 24.96
N GLY A 84 -23.15 -26.11 23.78
CA GLY A 84 -24.36 -26.87 23.51
C GLY A 84 -24.17 -28.38 23.51
N PRO A 85 -25.26 -29.14 23.30
CA PRO A 85 -25.18 -30.59 23.18
C PRO A 85 -24.37 -30.99 21.95
N ALA A 86 -23.71 -32.15 22.01
CA ALA A 86 -23.05 -32.77 20.86
C ALA A 86 -23.98 -32.76 19.63
N VAL A 87 -23.41 -32.45 18.47
CA VAL A 87 -24.13 -32.40 17.20
C VAL A 87 -24.75 -33.76 16.89
N SER A 88 -26.02 -33.77 16.50
CA SER A 88 -26.80 -34.99 16.22
C SER A 88 -28.12 -34.64 15.55
N ASP A 89 -28.76 -35.60 14.88
CA ASP A 89 -30.05 -35.39 14.18
C ASP A 89 -31.24 -35.01 15.07
N ARG A 90 -31.03 -34.91 16.40
CA ARG A 90 -32.03 -34.51 17.39
C ARG A 90 -32.07 -32.99 17.51
N SER A 91 -33.23 -32.41 17.21
CA SER A 91 -33.47 -30.98 17.44
C SER A 91 -33.34 -30.60 18.91
N TYR A 92 -32.76 -29.42 19.15
CA TYR A 92 -32.56 -28.78 20.44
C TYR A 92 -33.15 -27.36 20.44
N ASN A 93 -32.96 -26.58 21.52
CA ASN A 93 -33.41 -25.19 21.58
C ASN A 93 -32.33 -24.24 21.03
N ARG A 94 -32.61 -23.57 19.91
CA ARG A 94 -31.65 -22.69 19.20
C ARG A 94 -31.23 -21.42 19.94
N SER A 95 -32.04 -20.89 20.86
CA SER A 95 -31.95 -19.48 21.29
C SER A 95 -30.62 -19.02 21.92
N ASN A 96 -29.73 -19.95 22.30
CA ASN A 96 -28.44 -19.65 22.93
C ASN A 96 -27.22 -20.19 22.13
N TYR A 97 -27.42 -20.71 20.93
CA TYR A 97 -26.38 -21.38 20.14
C TYR A 97 -26.10 -20.65 18.81
N PRO A 98 -24.95 -20.91 18.17
CA PRO A 98 -24.67 -20.44 16.82
C PRO A 98 -25.71 -20.92 15.81
N THR A 99 -25.76 -20.26 14.66
CA THR A 99 -26.68 -20.63 13.57
C THR A 99 -26.26 -21.88 12.83
N ILE A 100 -24.96 -22.08 12.64
CA ILE A 100 -24.38 -23.24 11.95
C ILE A 100 -23.46 -23.94 12.95
N ARG A 101 -23.87 -25.09 13.49
CA ARG A 101 -22.98 -25.90 14.33
C ARG A 101 -22.40 -27.01 13.48
N ILE A 102 -21.09 -26.97 13.32
CA ILE A 102 -20.32 -27.94 12.54
C ILE A 102 -19.75 -28.94 13.54
N GLY A 103 -20.11 -30.20 13.39
CA GLY A 103 -19.66 -31.28 14.26
C GLY A 103 -19.67 -32.61 13.52
N HIS A 104 -19.57 -33.69 14.29
CA HIS A 104 -19.56 -35.04 13.74
C HIS A 104 -20.44 -36.00 14.55
N HIS A 105 -20.83 -37.10 13.89
CA HIS A 105 -21.31 -38.33 14.53
C HIS A 105 -21.22 -39.51 13.55
N GLU A 106 -21.53 -40.72 14.04
CA GLU A 106 -21.62 -41.91 13.19
C GLU A 106 -22.85 -41.81 12.29
N ILE A 107 -22.65 -41.74 10.97
CA ILE A 107 -23.70 -41.76 9.95
C ILE A 107 -23.84 -43.21 9.46
N ASN A 108 -24.88 -43.90 9.92
CA ASN A 108 -25.08 -45.34 9.71
C ASN A 108 -25.60 -45.68 8.29
N GLU A 109 -25.22 -44.91 7.27
CA GLU A 109 -25.64 -45.06 5.88
C GLU A 109 -24.44 -45.21 4.95
N SER A 110 -24.39 -46.29 4.17
CA SER A 110 -23.24 -46.60 3.32
C SER A 110 -23.04 -45.57 2.20
N ASN A 111 -21.82 -45.02 2.11
CA ASN A 111 -21.39 -44.00 1.15
C ASN A 111 -21.93 -42.58 1.40
N VAL A 112 -22.40 -42.26 2.61
CA VAL A 112 -22.65 -40.87 3.03
C VAL A 112 -21.41 -40.34 3.72
N LEU A 113 -20.94 -39.15 3.33
CA LEU A 113 -19.73 -38.51 3.89
C LEU A 113 -20.06 -37.43 4.92
N GLY A 114 -21.18 -36.76 4.73
CA GLY A 114 -21.75 -35.80 5.65
C GLY A 114 -23.19 -35.54 5.28
N HIS A 115 -23.84 -34.70 6.06
CA HIS A 115 -25.10 -34.06 5.70
C HIS A 115 -25.26 -32.75 6.47
N ALA A 116 -26.02 -31.81 5.91
CA ALA A 116 -26.49 -30.64 6.63
C ALA A 116 -28.02 -30.48 6.55
N TYR A 117 -28.53 -29.66 7.46
CA TYR A 117 -29.93 -29.27 7.47
C TYR A 117 -30.12 -27.92 6.80
N PHE A 118 -31.15 -27.79 5.95
CA PHE A 118 -31.54 -26.50 5.38
C PHE A 118 -31.86 -25.44 6.46
N PRO A 119 -31.70 -24.13 6.14
CA PRO A 119 -32.11 -23.02 6.99
C PRO A 119 -33.54 -23.12 7.51
N GLY A 120 -33.74 -22.73 8.76
CA GLY A 120 -35.03 -22.83 9.44
C GLY A 120 -35.05 -22.22 10.83
N ASN A 121 -36.01 -22.66 11.65
CA ASN A 121 -36.34 -22.07 12.94
C ASN A 121 -36.17 -23.03 14.14
N ASN A 122 -35.83 -24.29 13.90
CA ASN A 122 -35.53 -25.28 14.94
C ASN A 122 -34.04 -25.22 15.34
N GLY A 123 -33.66 -25.94 16.40
CA GLY A 123 -32.26 -26.08 16.82
C GLY A 123 -31.34 -26.48 15.69
N ARG A 124 -31.51 -27.72 15.21
CA ARG A 124 -30.64 -28.37 14.20
C ARG A 124 -30.67 -27.76 12.80
N ASP A 125 -31.52 -26.78 12.52
CA ASP A 125 -31.67 -26.24 11.16
C ASP A 125 -30.43 -25.38 10.86
N SER A 126 -29.75 -25.60 9.72
CA SER A 126 -28.38 -25.12 9.41
C SER A 126 -27.21 -25.82 10.13
N ASP A 127 -27.40 -26.90 10.90
CA ASP A 127 -26.26 -27.68 11.41
C ASP A 127 -25.62 -28.56 10.31
N VAL A 128 -24.30 -28.76 10.39
CA VAL A 128 -23.46 -29.53 9.46
C VAL A 128 -22.83 -30.70 10.21
N HIS A 129 -23.01 -31.92 9.69
CA HIS A 129 -22.59 -33.16 10.33
C HIS A 129 -21.61 -33.90 9.41
N MET A 130 -20.39 -34.14 9.89
CA MET A 130 -19.39 -34.97 9.20
C MET A 130 -19.42 -36.41 9.74
N ASP A 131 -19.23 -37.41 8.86
CA ASP A 131 -19.22 -38.81 9.30
C ASP A 131 -17.95 -39.16 10.12
N THR A 132 -18.13 -40.00 11.15
CA THR A 132 -17.06 -40.65 11.92
C THR A 132 -16.91 -42.16 11.62
N GLY A 133 -17.60 -42.67 10.60
CA GLY A 133 -17.64 -44.08 10.23
C GLY A 133 -16.35 -44.62 9.59
N ASP A 134 -16.51 -45.69 8.81
CA ASP A 134 -15.40 -46.53 8.33
C ASP A 134 -14.45 -45.82 7.35
N GLU A 135 -14.90 -44.74 6.70
CA GLU A 135 -14.15 -44.02 5.67
C GLU A 135 -13.22 -42.94 6.26
N PRO A 136 -11.93 -42.95 5.91
CA PRO A 136 -10.98 -41.97 6.43
C PRO A 136 -11.04 -40.63 5.68
N TRP A 137 -10.76 -39.56 6.42
CA TRP A 137 -10.65 -38.19 5.94
C TRP A 137 -9.22 -37.85 5.52
N THR A 138 -9.11 -37.35 4.30
CA THR A 138 -7.94 -36.63 3.77
C THR A 138 -8.33 -35.17 3.57
N GLU A 139 -7.37 -34.25 3.62
CA GLU A 139 -7.58 -32.79 3.47
C GLU A 139 -8.60 -32.43 2.38
N GLY A 140 -8.32 -32.82 1.14
CA GLY A 140 -9.16 -32.51 -0.02
C GLY A 140 -10.58 -33.07 0.09
N ARG A 141 -10.72 -34.32 0.55
CA ARG A 141 -12.04 -34.97 0.72
C ARG A 141 -12.85 -34.26 1.79
N PHE A 142 -12.23 -33.90 2.92
CA PHE A 142 -12.89 -33.18 4.01
C PHE A 142 -13.29 -31.77 3.57
N ALA A 143 -12.35 -30.98 3.04
CA ALA A 143 -12.59 -29.60 2.63
C ALA A 143 -13.70 -29.48 1.57
N SER A 144 -13.71 -30.38 0.59
CA SER A 144 -14.77 -30.41 -0.43
C SER A 144 -16.13 -30.76 0.18
N THR A 145 -16.18 -31.78 1.04
CA THR A 145 -17.43 -32.24 1.66
C THR A 145 -17.98 -31.16 2.59
N VAL A 146 -17.17 -30.61 3.50
CA VAL A 146 -17.66 -29.59 4.43
C VAL A 146 -18.09 -28.31 3.71
N THR A 147 -17.44 -27.93 2.61
CA THR A 147 -17.89 -26.79 1.78
C THR A 147 -19.22 -27.07 1.08
N HIS A 148 -19.44 -28.30 0.59
CA HIS A 148 -20.73 -28.76 0.06
C HIS A 148 -21.83 -28.70 1.13
N GLU A 149 -21.57 -29.26 2.33
CA GLU A 149 -22.54 -29.25 3.43
C GLU A 149 -22.84 -27.83 3.95
N ILE A 150 -21.86 -26.92 3.96
CA ILE A 150 -22.09 -25.50 4.24
C ILE A 150 -23.06 -24.90 3.20
N GLY A 151 -22.97 -25.29 1.92
CA GLY A 151 -23.92 -24.92 0.88
C GLY A 151 -25.37 -25.30 1.20
N HIS A 152 -25.59 -26.51 1.72
CA HIS A 152 -26.87 -26.94 2.26
C HIS A 152 -27.29 -26.14 3.51
N ALA A 153 -26.37 -25.89 4.44
CA ALA A 153 -26.63 -25.09 5.64
C ALA A 153 -27.02 -23.63 5.35
N ILE A 154 -26.63 -23.09 4.19
CA ILE A 154 -27.06 -21.79 3.64
C ILE A 154 -28.19 -21.89 2.58
N GLY A 155 -28.83 -23.04 2.41
CA GLY A 155 -30.09 -23.14 1.64
C GLY A 155 -29.99 -23.58 0.18
N LEU A 156 -28.81 -23.99 -0.30
CA LEU A 156 -28.63 -24.54 -1.64
C LEU A 156 -29.06 -26.01 -1.67
N ASP A 157 -29.78 -26.44 -2.70
CA ASP A 157 -30.12 -27.85 -2.96
C ASP A 157 -29.14 -28.44 -3.99
N HIS A 158 -29.16 -29.76 -4.17
CA HIS A 158 -28.26 -30.44 -5.09
C HIS A 158 -28.38 -29.95 -6.55
N ILE A 159 -27.24 -29.82 -7.21
CA ILE A 159 -27.12 -29.49 -8.63
C ILE A 159 -26.79 -30.78 -9.40
N GLY A 160 -27.80 -31.35 -10.07
CA GLY A 160 -27.74 -32.68 -10.67
C GLY A 160 -26.85 -32.88 -11.90
N ASP A 161 -25.94 -31.96 -12.21
CA ASP A 161 -24.94 -32.11 -13.29
C ASP A 161 -23.56 -32.38 -12.66
N ILE A 162 -22.94 -33.49 -13.06
CA ILE A 162 -21.75 -34.05 -12.40
C ILE A 162 -20.47 -33.42 -12.97
N ASP A 163 -19.43 -33.32 -12.14
CA ASP A 163 -18.13 -32.68 -12.46
C ASP A 163 -18.17 -31.16 -12.76
N VAL A 164 -19.33 -30.51 -12.67
CA VAL A 164 -19.53 -29.07 -12.99
C VAL A 164 -20.17 -28.24 -11.87
N ALA A 165 -20.38 -28.84 -10.69
CA ALA A 165 -20.89 -28.19 -9.48
C ALA A 165 -20.31 -28.87 -8.25
N LEU A 166 -19.87 -28.09 -7.25
CA LEU A 166 -19.54 -28.58 -5.92
C LEU A 166 -20.80 -29.12 -5.22
N MET A 167 -21.95 -28.47 -5.42
CA MET A 167 -23.26 -28.92 -4.92
C MET A 167 -23.83 -30.16 -5.65
N ASN A 168 -23.02 -30.95 -6.37
CA ASN A 168 -23.49 -32.22 -6.93
C ASN A 168 -23.66 -33.27 -5.82
N GLU A 169 -24.69 -34.12 -5.93
CA GLU A 169 -25.00 -35.20 -4.97
C GLU A 169 -23.88 -36.24 -4.81
N PHE A 170 -22.88 -36.27 -5.71
CA PHE A 170 -21.69 -37.11 -5.61
C PHE A 170 -20.41 -36.27 -5.70
N ILE A 171 -19.53 -36.43 -4.70
CA ILE A 171 -18.15 -35.98 -4.82
C ILE A 171 -17.39 -36.85 -5.84
N THR A 172 -16.63 -36.21 -6.73
CA THR A 172 -15.82 -36.87 -7.76
C THR A 172 -14.38 -36.39 -7.71
N SER A 173 -13.49 -36.99 -8.49
CA SER A 173 -12.12 -36.48 -8.66
C SER A 173 -12.05 -35.08 -9.30
N ALA A 174 -13.14 -34.58 -9.91
CA ALA A 174 -13.19 -33.24 -10.49
C ALA A 174 -13.67 -32.19 -9.47
N THR A 175 -14.53 -32.58 -8.52
CA THR A 175 -15.04 -31.70 -7.45
C THR A 175 -14.23 -31.80 -6.15
N THR A 176 -13.41 -32.84 -5.98
CA THR A 176 -12.47 -32.94 -4.84
C THR A 176 -11.35 -31.92 -4.96
N PHE A 177 -11.21 -31.06 -3.95
CA PHE A 177 -10.15 -30.07 -3.80
C PHE A 177 -8.78 -30.74 -3.62
N SER A 178 -7.72 -30.03 -4.02
CA SER A 178 -6.33 -30.56 -3.95
C SER A 178 -5.64 -30.35 -2.59
N GLY A 179 -6.29 -29.67 -1.65
CA GLY A 179 -5.82 -29.30 -0.33
C GLY A 179 -6.80 -28.32 0.32
N VAL A 180 -6.61 -27.99 1.60
CA VAL A 180 -7.57 -27.17 2.37
C VAL A 180 -7.77 -25.74 1.82
N THR A 181 -6.71 -25.09 1.32
CA THR A 181 -6.75 -23.74 0.74
C THR A 181 -6.97 -23.71 -0.78
N ASN A 182 -7.10 -24.87 -1.43
CA ASN A 182 -7.15 -24.98 -2.91
C ASN A 182 -8.57 -25.29 -3.43
N GLY A 183 -9.59 -24.86 -2.68
CA GLY A 183 -10.99 -25.01 -3.06
C GLY A 183 -11.45 -23.98 -4.09
N LYS A 184 -12.60 -24.23 -4.71
CA LYS A 184 -13.26 -23.31 -5.64
C LYS A 184 -14.76 -23.60 -5.74
N LEU A 185 -15.55 -22.58 -6.04
CA LEU A 185 -16.91 -22.74 -6.52
C LEU A 185 -16.92 -22.88 -8.05
N PHE A 186 -17.86 -23.66 -8.59
CA PHE A 186 -18.08 -23.75 -10.04
C PHE A 186 -19.16 -22.72 -10.46
N PRO A 187 -19.25 -22.35 -11.75
CA PRO A 187 -20.22 -21.35 -12.21
C PRO A 187 -21.70 -21.65 -11.87
N LEU A 188 -22.05 -22.92 -11.66
CA LEU A 188 -23.40 -23.31 -11.22
C LEU A 188 -23.61 -23.11 -9.72
N ASP A 189 -22.59 -23.31 -8.89
CA ASP A 189 -22.64 -23.04 -7.44
C ASP A 189 -22.73 -21.53 -7.19
N ILE A 190 -21.89 -20.75 -7.89
CA ILE A 190 -21.90 -19.28 -7.87
C ILE A 190 -23.29 -18.77 -8.26
N ALA A 191 -23.84 -19.26 -9.39
CA ALA A 191 -25.19 -18.88 -9.80
C ALA A 191 -26.27 -19.31 -8.79
N ALA A 192 -26.10 -20.40 -8.04
CA ALA A 192 -27.06 -20.81 -7.02
C ALA A 192 -27.03 -19.88 -5.80
N VAL A 193 -25.84 -19.53 -5.30
CA VAL A 193 -25.69 -18.65 -4.13
C VAL A 193 -26.06 -17.18 -4.44
N THR A 194 -25.67 -16.64 -5.60
CA THR A 194 -26.05 -15.27 -5.99
C THR A 194 -27.54 -15.12 -6.29
N ASN A 195 -28.21 -16.17 -6.79
CA ASN A 195 -29.68 -16.14 -6.90
C ASN A 195 -30.35 -16.08 -5.51
N LEU A 196 -29.80 -16.75 -4.49
CA LEU A 196 -30.42 -16.80 -3.16
C LEU A 196 -30.18 -15.52 -2.33
N TYR A 197 -28.96 -14.96 -2.40
CA TYR A 197 -28.48 -13.87 -1.54
C TYR A 197 -28.14 -12.56 -2.27
N GLY A 198 -28.13 -12.57 -3.61
CA GLY A 198 -27.66 -11.46 -4.44
C GLY A 198 -26.16 -11.52 -4.73
N ASP A 199 -25.73 -10.73 -5.73
CA ASP A 199 -24.32 -10.49 -6.00
C ASP A 199 -23.70 -9.67 -4.85
N GLY A 200 -22.48 -9.98 -4.43
CA GLY A 200 -21.78 -9.24 -3.37
C GLY A 200 -20.55 -9.98 -2.84
N GLN A 201 -19.90 -9.40 -1.84
CA GLN A 201 -18.83 -10.04 -1.08
C GLN A 201 -19.11 -9.92 0.41
N GLY A 202 -18.88 -10.99 1.14
CA GLY A 202 -18.95 -11.09 2.60
C GLY A 202 -17.57 -11.26 3.22
N ASP A 203 -17.53 -11.77 4.45
CA ASP A 203 -16.28 -12.00 5.20
C ASP A 203 -16.41 -13.18 6.18
N VAL A 204 -15.28 -13.78 6.55
CA VAL A 204 -15.21 -14.76 7.65
C VAL A 204 -14.47 -14.09 8.81
N VAL A 205 -15.20 -13.83 9.90
CA VAL A 205 -14.74 -13.11 11.08
C VAL A 205 -14.41 -14.10 12.18
N VAL A 206 -13.11 -14.33 12.35
CA VAL A 206 -12.52 -15.21 13.35
C VAL A 206 -11.62 -14.35 14.24
N GLU A 207 -11.83 -14.39 15.56
CA GLU A 207 -10.99 -13.69 16.53
C GLU A 207 -10.28 -14.69 17.45
N ARG A 208 -8.96 -14.56 17.57
CA ARG A 208 -8.12 -15.38 18.45
C ARG A 208 -7.36 -14.49 19.43
N THR A 209 -7.63 -14.67 20.71
CA THR A 209 -7.01 -13.97 21.83
C THR A 209 -6.14 -14.94 22.60
N TRP A 210 -4.89 -14.55 22.87
CA TRP A 210 -3.97 -15.38 23.65
C TRP A 210 -4.43 -15.53 25.11
N THR A 211 -4.47 -16.78 25.59
CA THR A 211 -4.81 -17.14 26.99
C THR A 211 -3.73 -17.98 27.69
N GLY A 212 -2.69 -18.43 26.97
CA GLY A 212 -1.62 -19.35 27.43
C GLY A 212 -0.65 -18.84 28.51
N GLY A 213 -0.98 -17.77 29.23
CA GLY A 213 -0.10 -17.20 30.27
C GLY A 213 1.18 -16.57 29.69
N ASN A 214 2.27 -16.54 30.47
CA ASN A 214 3.45 -15.72 30.17
C ASN A 214 4.42 -16.31 29.13
N GLN A 215 4.41 -17.63 28.88
CA GLN A 215 5.23 -18.28 27.85
C GLN A 215 4.52 -19.52 27.33
N GLY A 216 4.50 -19.72 26.00
CA GLY A 216 3.85 -20.88 25.38
C GLY A 216 4.14 -21.03 23.89
N SER A 217 3.65 -22.13 23.31
CA SER A 217 3.71 -22.40 21.86
C SER A 217 2.48 -21.83 21.16
N TRP A 218 2.65 -21.25 19.97
CA TRP A 218 1.53 -20.84 19.12
C TRP A 218 0.58 -22.00 18.82
N SER A 219 1.10 -23.20 18.57
CA SER A 219 0.31 -24.37 18.16
C SER A 219 -0.37 -25.11 19.32
N ASP A 220 -0.36 -24.54 20.54
CA ASP A 220 -1.10 -25.08 21.67
C ASP A 220 -2.54 -24.55 21.66
N ALA A 221 -3.49 -25.41 21.31
CA ALA A 221 -4.90 -25.04 21.18
C ALA A 221 -5.53 -24.56 22.51
N ASP A 222 -5.04 -25.03 23.66
CA ASP A 222 -5.51 -24.59 24.99
C ASP A 222 -4.99 -23.19 25.37
N SER A 223 -3.98 -22.69 24.65
CA SER A 223 -3.42 -21.33 24.82
C SER A 223 -4.21 -20.24 24.08
N TRP A 224 -5.35 -20.57 23.47
CA TRP A 224 -6.23 -19.64 22.75
C TRP A 224 -7.70 -19.78 23.14
N ASN A 225 -8.47 -18.69 23.01
CA ASN A 225 -9.94 -18.79 23.08
C ASN A 225 -10.48 -19.65 21.92
N GLY A 226 -11.49 -20.49 22.21
CA GLY A 226 -12.15 -21.34 21.20
C GLY A 226 -11.46 -22.68 20.97
N ASN A 227 -10.43 -23.03 21.74
CA ASN A 227 -9.77 -24.35 21.71
C ASN A 227 -9.20 -24.73 20.32
N SER A 228 -8.76 -23.74 19.54
CA SER A 228 -8.01 -23.94 18.30
C SER A 228 -7.00 -22.81 18.15
N TYR A 229 -5.79 -23.13 17.69
CA TYR A 229 -4.78 -22.11 17.43
C TYR A 229 -5.03 -21.38 16.10
N PRO A 230 -4.53 -20.13 15.95
CA PRO A 230 -4.89 -19.25 14.84
C PRO A 230 -4.55 -19.81 13.45
N THR A 231 -5.46 -19.48 12.52
CA THR A 231 -5.48 -19.80 11.10
C THR A 231 -5.23 -18.56 10.22
N ARG A 232 -5.13 -18.75 8.91
CA ARG A 232 -5.07 -17.65 7.93
C ARG A 232 -6.27 -16.70 7.93
N ARG A 233 -7.40 -17.06 8.53
CA ARG A 233 -8.59 -16.19 8.70
C ARG A 233 -8.68 -15.53 10.09
N SER A 234 -7.88 -15.97 11.05
CA SER A 234 -7.87 -15.50 12.43
C SER A 234 -7.28 -14.09 12.59
N ARG A 235 -8.08 -13.13 13.06
CA ARG A 235 -7.61 -11.85 13.60
C ARG A 235 -7.09 -12.09 15.02
N VAL A 236 -5.79 -11.92 15.23
CA VAL A 236 -5.09 -12.29 16.47
C VAL A 236 -4.88 -11.07 17.37
N VAL A 237 -5.22 -11.21 18.65
CA VAL A 237 -5.03 -10.17 19.67
C VAL A 237 -4.19 -10.73 20.83
N ILE A 238 -3.03 -10.10 21.08
CA ILE A 238 -2.13 -10.46 22.18
C ILE A 238 -2.24 -9.40 23.27
N ASN A 239 -3.06 -9.70 24.29
CA ASN A 239 -3.45 -8.77 25.35
C ASN A 239 -2.87 -9.13 26.74
N SER A 240 -1.83 -9.95 26.78
CA SER A 240 -1.07 -10.28 28.00
C SER A 240 0.45 -10.23 27.77
N SER A 241 1.20 -10.07 28.86
CA SER A 241 2.67 -10.01 28.86
C SER A 241 3.26 -11.41 28.65
N SER A 242 3.38 -11.80 27.38
CA SER A 242 3.61 -13.19 26.97
C SER A 242 4.67 -13.31 25.88
N THR A 243 5.58 -14.28 26.00
CA THR A 243 6.42 -14.75 24.87
C THR A 243 5.74 -15.93 24.20
N ILE A 244 5.36 -15.79 22.93
CA ILE A 244 4.72 -16.85 22.14
C ILE A 244 5.74 -17.32 21.11
N GLU A 245 6.14 -18.58 21.18
CA GLU A 245 7.11 -19.18 20.26
C GLU A 245 6.41 -19.93 19.12
N SER A 246 7.02 -19.92 17.93
CA SER A 246 6.60 -20.74 16.80
C SER A 246 6.82 -22.23 17.08
N ALA A 247 6.10 -23.10 16.36
CA ALA A 247 6.21 -24.55 16.48
C ALA A 247 6.83 -25.17 15.22
N GLU A 248 7.03 -26.50 15.21
CA GLU A 248 7.45 -27.25 14.01
C GLU A 248 6.48 -27.08 12.82
N ARG A 249 5.23 -26.69 13.10
CA ARG A 249 4.23 -26.25 12.15
C ARG A 249 4.04 -24.74 12.32
N GLY A 250 4.04 -24.01 11.21
CA GLY A 250 4.08 -22.55 11.18
C GLY A 250 2.91 -21.85 11.89
N MET A 251 3.11 -20.55 12.15
CA MET A 251 2.11 -19.66 12.73
C MET A 251 1.31 -18.99 11.60
N PHE A 252 -0.02 -19.10 11.61
CA PHE A 252 -0.88 -18.47 10.61
C PHE A 252 -1.83 -17.46 11.25
N ALA A 253 -1.94 -16.28 10.65
CA ALA A 253 -2.89 -15.26 11.08
C ALA A 253 -3.43 -14.51 9.86
N ARG A 254 -4.65 -13.98 9.97
CA ARG A 254 -5.14 -12.94 9.07
C ARG A 254 -4.43 -11.62 9.37
N SER A 255 -4.50 -11.16 10.61
CA SER A 255 -3.81 -9.98 11.12
C SER A 255 -3.44 -10.21 12.59
N ILE A 256 -2.45 -9.48 13.11
CA ILE A 256 -1.97 -9.61 14.50
C ILE A 256 -1.87 -8.23 15.15
N GLN A 257 -2.39 -8.08 16.37
CA GLN A 257 -2.22 -6.89 17.19
C GLN A 257 -1.61 -7.21 18.55
N MET A 258 -0.44 -6.64 18.83
CA MET A 258 0.24 -6.71 20.12
C MET A 258 -0.18 -5.51 20.97
N GLN A 259 -1.06 -5.78 21.94
CA GLN A 259 -1.79 -4.78 22.72
C GLN A 259 -1.31 -4.67 24.19
N ALA A 260 -0.53 -5.64 24.68
CA ALA A 260 0.00 -5.65 26.05
C ALA A 260 1.48 -5.29 26.12
N ASN A 261 1.87 -4.71 27.26
CA ASN A 261 3.27 -4.45 27.58
C ASN A 261 4.03 -5.78 27.79
N GLN A 262 5.25 -5.87 27.27
CA GLN A 262 6.11 -7.07 27.32
C GLN A 262 5.50 -8.30 26.64
N ALA A 263 4.69 -8.11 25.59
CA ALA A 263 4.35 -9.20 24.67
C ALA A 263 5.46 -9.36 23.61
N ALA A 264 5.83 -10.60 23.30
CA ALA A 264 6.85 -10.97 22.32
C ALA A 264 6.37 -12.13 21.44
N LEU A 265 6.61 -12.04 20.13
CA LEU A 265 6.48 -13.14 19.18
C LEU A 265 7.87 -13.64 18.80
N ARG A 266 8.09 -14.96 18.81
CA ARG A 266 9.40 -15.55 18.54
C ARG A 266 9.33 -16.68 17.51
N VAL A 267 9.79 -16.42 16.30
CA VAL A 267 9.96 -17.43 15.24
C VAL A 267 11.31 -18.11 15.45
N SER A 268 11.29 -19.31 16.05
CA SER A 268 12.48 -20.12 16.38
C SER A 268 12.61 -21.39 15.51
N GLY A 269 11.63 -21.63 14.65
CA GLY A 269 11.51 -22.74 13.70
C GLY A 269 10.12 -22.76 13.06
N GLY A 270 9.99 -23.32 11.86
CA GLY A 270 8.81 -23.09 11.02
C GLY A 270 8.70 -21.63 10.57
N ASP A 271 7.58 -21.26 9.93
CA ASP A 271 7.36 -19.91 9.41
C ASP A 271 6.18 -19.22 10.10
N LEU A 272 6.23 -17.90 10.24
CA LEU A 272 5.07 -17.05 10.52
C LEU A 272 4.51 -16.53 9.19
N THR A 273 3.19 -16.57 8.99
CA THR A 273 2.52 -15.90 7.87
C THR A 273 1.29 -15.15 8.36
N VAL A 274 1.31 -13.84 8.14
CA VAL A 274 0.23 -12.88 8.39
C VAL A 274 -0.30 -12.44 7.02
N VAL A 275 -1.60 -12.56 6.77
CA VAL A 275 -2.20 -12.22 5.44
C VAL A 275 -2.34 -10.72 5.22
N GLU A 276 -2.65 -9.98 6.28
CA GLU A 276 -2.83 -8.53 6.34
C GLU A 276 -1.70 -7.93 7.22
N ASP A 277 -2.06 -7.17 8.27
CA ASP A 277 -1.14 -6.39 9.08
C ASP A 277 -0.62 -7.12 10.33
N LEU A 278 0.63 -6.85 10.69
CA LEU A 278 1.20 -7.14 12.02
C LEU A 278 1.51 -5.81 12.73
N ILE A 279 0.86 -5.58 13.87
CA ILE A 279 0.94 -4.33 14.64
C ILE A 279 1.62 -4.57 15.98
N LEU A 280 2.80 -3.97 16.17
CA LEU A 280 3.50 -3.83 17.45
C LEU A 280 3.20 -2.44 18.05
N GLY A 281 3.03 -2.36 19.37
CA GLY A 281 2.72 -1.10 20.04
C GLY A 281 1.31 -0.58 19.79
N ALA A 282 0.33 -1.49 19.58
CA ALA A 282 -1.07 -1.13 19.27
C ALA A 282 -1.79 -0.35 20.40
N ASN A 283 -1.23 -0.35 21.61
CA ASN A 283 -1.67 0.45 22.76
C ASN A 283 -0.53 1.31 23.32
N GLN A 284 -0.86 2.42 23.98
CA GLN A 284 0.12 3.28 24.65
C GLN A 284 0.83 2.58 25.81
N ASN A 285 2.07 2.98 26.10
CA ASN A 285 2.89 2.48 27.23
C ASN A 285 3.16 0.96 27.18
N THR A 286 3.32 0.43 25.97
CA THR A 286 3.67 -0.96 25.67
C THR A 286 5.14 -1.08 25.25
N ASN A 287 5.76 -2.21 25.49
CA ASN A 287 7.03 -2.60 24.90
C ASN A 287 6.83 -3.97 24.24
N ASN A 288 6.98 -4.06 22.92
CA ASN A 288 6.69 -5.25 22.13
C ASN A 288 7.88 -5.70 21.29
N GLU A 289 8.01 -7.01 21.11
CA GLU A 289 9.12 -7.62 20.40
C GLU A 289 8.64 -8.63 19.34
N LEU A 290 9.22 -8.56 18.14
CA LEU A 290 9.18 -9.63 17.15
C LEU A 290 10.61 -10.16 16.97
N GLN A 291 10.85 -11.40 17.35
CA GLN A 291 12.14 -12.06 17.23
C GLN A 291 12.05 -13.17 16.19
N ILE A 292 12.94 -13.17 15.20
CA ILE A 292 13.03 -14.18 14.14
C ILE A 292 14.42 -14.80 14.25
N ASP A 293 14.55 -15.84 15.08
CA ASP A 293 15.81 -16.55 15.29
C ASP A 293 16.12 -17.54 14.15
N ALA A 294 15.09 -18.12 13.54
CA ALA A 294 15.18 -19.02 12.39
C ALA A 294 13.82 -19.12 11.67
N GLY A 295 13.83 -19.54 10.40
CA GLY A 295 12.62 -19.58 9.55
C GLY A 295 12.25 -18.20 8.99
N ALA A 296 11.08 -18.10 8.35
CA ALA A 296 10.60 -16.87 7.74
C ALA A 296 9.37 -16.29 8.46
N ALA A 297 9.29 -14.96 8.57
CA ALA A 297 8.07 -14.24 8.94
C ALA A 297 7.56 -13.45 7.74
N LYS A 298 6.39 -13.80 7.20
CA LYS A 298 5.81 -13.22 5.99
C LYS A 298 4.58 -12.39 6.35
N ILE A 299 4.50 -11.15 5.90
CA ILE A 299 3.45 -10.18 6.24
C ILE A 299 2.85 -9.65 4.93
N GLY A 300 1.60 -10.01 4.64
CA GLY A 300 0.95 -9.77 3.35
C GLY A 300 0.46 -8.33 3.11
N ASN A 301 0.44 -7.50 4.15
CA ASN A 301 0.25 -6.06 4.01
C ASN A 301 1.31 -5.29 4.82
N GLU A 302 0.97 -4.67 5.95
CA GLU A 302 1.88 -3.73 6.65
C GLU A 302 2.44 -4.28 7.97
N LEU A 303 3.75 -4.07 8.18
CA LEU A 303 4.35 -4.19 9.51
C LEU A 303 4.31 -2.82 10.18
N ILE A 304 3.44 -2.66 11.18
CA ILE A 304 3.23 -1.39 11.88
C ILE A 304 3.95 -1.47 13.24
N LEU A 305 4.92 -0.57 13.45
CA LEU A 305 5.73 -0.49 14.67
C LEU A 305 5.42 0.78 15.45
N GLY A 306 5.47 0.69 16.78
CA GLY A 306 5.35 1.84 17.66
C GLY A 306 4.06 2.64 17.43
N GLN A 307 2.93 1.97 17.18
CA GLN A 307 1.73 2.67 16.66
C GLN A 307 1.29 3.84 17.54
N GLN A 308 1.29 3.63 18.86
CA GLN A 308 0.76 4.57 19.85
C GLN A 308 1.85 5.29 20.67
N LEU A 309 1.50 6.47 21.22
CA LEU A 309 2.36 7.25 22.11
C LEU A 309 2.93 6.41 23.27
N ASN A 310 4.21 6.61 23.58
CA ASN A 310 4.97 5.86 24.59
C ASN A 310 4.99 4.33 24.36
N SER A 311 4.64 3.82 23.18
CA SER A 311 4.94 2.44 22.84
C SER A 311 6.40 2.30 22.40
N THR A 312 6.95 1.10 22.57
CA THR A 312 8.25 0.67 22.04
C THR A 312 8.01 -0.61 21.25
N SER A 313 8.60 -0.71 20.06
CA SER A 313 8.50 -1.88 19.20
C SER A 313 9.87 -2.24 18.67
N VAL A 314 10.32 -3.45 18.99
CA VAL A 314 11.64 -3.98 18.60
C VAL A 314 11.43 -5.16 17.68
N VAL A 315 12.16 -5.20 16.57
CA VAL A 315 12.20 -6.36 15.67
C VAL A 315 13.65 -6.86 15.62
N ASN A 316 13.87 -8.14 15.85
CA ASN A 316 15.18 -8.79 15.86
C ASN A 316 15.20 -9.88 14.78
N VAL A 317 16.00 -9.73 13.72
CA VAL A 317 15.97 -10.62 12.55
C VAL A 317 17.30 -11.35 12.34
N SER A 318 17.29 -12.65 12.64
CA SER A 318 18.37 -13.62 12.35
C SER A 318 17.96 -14.65 11.28
N GLY A 319 16.66 -14.85 11.07
CA GLY A 319 16.06 -15.57 9.94
C GLY A 319 15.60 -14.63 8.83
N GLU A 320 14.46 -14.93 8.19
CA GLU A 320 13.92 -14.14 7.08
C GLU A 320 12.67 -13.34 7.52
N LEU A 321 12.52 -12.10 7.05
CA LEU A 321 11.32 -11.27 7.23
C LEU A 321 10.87 -10.77 5.85
N GLU A 322 9.66 -11.09 5.42
CA GLU A 322 9.03 -10.61 4.19
C GLU A 322 7.84 -9.70 4.54
N VAL A 323 7.71 -8.53 3.91
CA VAL A 323 6.60 -7.58 4.13
C VAL A 323 6.11 -7.02 2.79
N ALA A 324 4.83 -7.18 2.47
CA ALA A 324 4.32 -7.04 1.09
C ALA A 324 3.59 -5.73 0.75
N ALA A 325 3.43 -4.79 1.70
CA ALA A 325 3.02 -3.42 1.40
C ALA A 325 3.99 -2.36 1.97
N GLY A 326 4.53 -2.58 3.17
CA GLY A 326 5.52 -1.68 3.76
C GLY A 326 5.72 -1.86 5.26
N VAL A 327 6.76 -1.23 5.79
CA VAL A 327 6.93 -1.04 7.25
C VAL A 327 6.52 0.39 7.60
N LYS A 328 5.62 0.57 8.56
CA LYS A 328 5.22 1.89 9.07
C LYS A 328 5.60 2.07 10.53
N THR A 329 5.94 3.29 10.90
CA THR A 329 6.10 3.68 12.31
C THR A 329 4.98 4.64 12.73
N GLY A 330 4.47 4.46 13.94
CA GLY A 330 3.53 5.39 14.57
C GLY A 330 4.22 6.40 15.49
N SER A 331 3.50 6.79 16.55
CA SER A 331 3.89 7.85 17.50
C SER A 331 4.73 7.36 18.70
N GLY A 332 5.19 6.10 18.65
CA GLY A 332 6.09 5.47 19.61
C GLY A 332 7.49 5.21 19.04
N THR A 333 8.36 4.61 19.84
CA THR A 333 9.71 4.24 19.42
C THR A 333 9.71 2.92 18.66
N SER A 334 10.37 2.88 17.51
CA SER A 334 10.50 1.68 16.67
C SER A 334 11.97 1.39 16.37
N GLN A 335 12.37 0.12 16.45
CA GLN A 335 13.74 -0.35 16.22
C GLN A 335 13.72 -1.68 15.47
N ILE A 336 14.58 -1.84 14.47
CA ILE A 336 14.79 -3.11 13.75
C ILE A 336 16.30 -3.42 13.75
N ASN A 337 16.66 -4.59 14.29
CA ASN A 337 18.03 -5.08 14.38
C ASN A 337 18.21 -6.28 13.44
N LEU A 338 19.17 -6.21 12.51
CA LEU A 338 19.58 -7.36 11.72
C LEU A 338 20.73 -8.10 12.42
N ASN A 339 20.53 -9.37 12.74
CA ASN A 339 21.51 -10.24 13.40
C ASN A 339 22.03 -11.31 12.42
N GLY A 340 22.22 -10.93 11.16
CA GLY A 340 22.64 -11.83 10.06
C GLY A 340 21.50 -12.57 9.35
N GLY A 341 20.25 -12.14 9.55
CA GLY A 341 19.10 -12.58 8.77
C GLY A 341 18.93 -11.79 7.46
N THR A 342 17.72 -11.79 6.89
CA THR A 342 17.35 -10.96 5.71
C THR A 342 15.97 -10.34 5.90
N ILE A 343 15.76 -9.09 5.45
CA ILE A 343 14.46 -8.42 5.52
C ILE A 343 14.04 -7.98 4.12
N THR A 344 13.19 -8.72 3.41
CA THR A 344 12.56 -8.23 2.17
C THR A 344 11.29 -7.43 2.48
N VAL A 345 11.20 -6.20 1.99
CA VAL A 345 9.93 -5.46 1.93
C VAL A 345 9.62 -5.26 0.47
N THR A 346 8.75 -6.11 -0.07
CA THR A 346 8.08 -5.82 -1.33
C THR A 346 7.14 -4.66 -1.02
N ALA A 347 7.59 -3.41 -1.07
CA ALA A 347 6.65 -2.31 -0.93
C ALA A 347 5.66 -2.39 -2.08
N LYS A 348 4.37 -2.23 -1.77
CA LYS A 348 3.37 -1.98 -2.81
C LYS A 348 3.68 -0.59 -3.36
N ALA A 349 4.45 -0.53 -4.45
CA ALA A 349 4.63 0.71 -5.18
C ALA A 349 3.22 1.26 -5.50
N PRO A 350 2.97 2.58 -5.41
CA PRO A 350 1.67 3.13 -5.76
C PRO A 350 1.34 2.64 -7.18
N GLY A 351 0.31 1.79 -7.28
CA GLY A 351 0.12 0.92 -8.44
C GLY A 351 0.15 1.74 -9.72
N ARG A 352 0.99 1.34 -10.69
CA ARG A 352 1.17 2.16 -11.90
C ARG A 352 -0.16 2.20 -12.63
N GLY A 353 -0.74 3.40 -12.71
CA GLY A 353 -1.97 3.65 -13.41
C GLY A 353 -1.80 3.32 -14.89
N LEU A 354 -2.44 2.24 -15.34
CA LEU A 354 -2.63 1.90 -16.74
C LEU A 354 -3.81 2.70 -17.30
N VAL A 355 -4.83 2.92 -16.47
CA VAL A 355 -5.99 3.76 -16.77
C VAL A 355 -6.36 4.56 -15.52
N ASP A 356 -6.33 5.88 -15.63
CA ASP A 356 -6.67 6.87 -14.61
C ASP A 356 -7.74 7.86 -15.10
N GLU A 357 -8.18 8.80 -14.27
CA GLU A 357 -9.21 9.79 -14.62
C GLU A 357 -8.87 10.72 -15.81
N ASN A 358 -7.59 10.82 -16.19
CA ASN A 358 -7.10 11.65 -17.29
C ASN A 358 -6.82 10.85 -18.57
N SER A 359 -6.94 9.54 -18.51
CA SER A 359 -6.65 8.62 -19.61
C SER A 359 -7.62 8.83 -20.78
N LEU A 360 -7.14 8.60 -21.99
CA LEU A 360 -7.99 8.68 -23.18
C LEU A 360 -9.00 7.55 -23.17
N ALA A 361 -10.26 7.87 -23.49
CA ALA A 361 -11.31 6.89 -23.67
C ALA A 361 -12.21 7.25 -24.87
N SER A 362 -12.93 6.27 -25.38
CA SER A 362 -13.95 6.44 -26.41
C SER A 362 -15.23 5.74 -25.96
N TYR A 363 -16.41 6.32 -26.28
CA TYR A 363 -17.69 5.70 -25.94
C TYR A 363 -18.68 5.66 -27.10
N LEU A 364 -19.53 4.63 -27.07
CA LEU A 364 -20.66 4.44 -27.96
C LEU A 364 -21.85 3.93 -27.16
N VAL A 365 -23.00 4.58 -27.30
CA VAL A 365 -24.29 3.96 -26.94
C VAL A 365 -24.73 3.13 -28.16
N PRO A 366 -24.70 1.79 -28.10
CA PRO A 366 -25.03 0.95 -29.26
C PRO A 366 -26.50 1.08 -29.67
N THR A 367 -26.78 0.80 -30.94
CA THR A 367 -28.14 0.85 -31.54
C THR A 367 -28.61 -0.49 -32.09
N ASP A 368 -27.69 -1.44 -32.27
CA ASP A 368 -27.91 -2.83 -32.63
C ASP A 368 -26.74 -3.71 -32.14
N ASP A 369 -26.79 -5.01 -32.46
CA ASP A 369 -25.82 -6.03 -32.04
C ASP A 369 -24.64 -6.20 -33.03
N SER A 370 -24.48 -5.32 -34.03
CA SER A 370 -23.57 -5.52 -35.18
C SER A 370 -22.08 -5.56 -34.82
N LEU A 371 -21.71 -5.07 -33.63
CA LEU A 371 -20.35 -5.12 -33.11
C LEU A 371 -20.03 -6.45 -32.40
N GLU A 372 -21.06 -7.23 -32.03
CA GLU A 372 -20.96 -8.45 -31.20
C GLU A 372 -20.02 -8.23 -30.00
N GLN A 373 -18.96 -9.04 -29.85
CA GLN A 373 -17.88 -8.82 -28.87
C GLN A 373 -16.63 -8.20 -29.48
N ASN A 374 -16.58 -7.92 -30.79
CA ASN A 374 -15.35 -7.45 -31.45
C ASN A 374 -14.85 -6.12 -30.88
N TRP A 375 -15.76 -5.23 -30.45
CA TRP A 375 -15.45 -3.96 -29.80
C TRP A 375 -14.68 -4.08 -28.47
N THR A 376 -14.59 -5.28 -27.88
CA THR A 376 -13.82 -5.51 -26.64
C THR A 376 -12.34 -5.84 -26.90
N THR A 377 -11.96 -6.11 -28.16
CA THR A 377 -10.60 -6.51 -28.56
C THR A 377 -9.67 -5.30 -28.75
N ALA A 378 -8.37 -5.50 -28.57
CA ALA A 378 -7.38 -4.42 -28.75
C ALA A 378 -7.34 -3.93 -30.21
N GLU A 379 -7.54 -4.84 -31.15
CA GLU A 379 -7.44 -4.65 -32.60
C GLU A 379 -8.66 -3.93 -33.22
N PHE A 380 -9.68 -3.59 -32.43
CA PHE A 380 -10.88 -2.90 -32.90
C PHE A 380 -10.64 -1.40 -33.11
N ASN A 381 -10.99 -0.90 -34.30
CA ASN A 381 -10.96 0.54 -34.60
C ASN A 381 -12.24 1.23 -34.10
N ASP A 382 -12.07 2.12 -33.13
CA ASP A 382 -13.07 2.98 -32.51
C ASP A 382 -12.97 4.48 -32.90
N GLU A 383 -12.26 4.83 -33.97
CA GLU A 383 -12.15 6.22 -34.50
C GLU A 383 -13.51 6.89 -34.80
N ALA A 384 -14.58 6.09 -34.94
CA ALA A 384 -15.95 6.55 -35.17
C ALA A 384 -16.76 6.78 -33.87
N TRP A 385 -16.18 6.49 -32.70
CA TRP A 385 -16.82 6.66 -31.39
C TRP A 385 -16.60 8.07 -30.84
N THR A 386 -17.31 8.43 -29.77
CA THR A 386 -17.15 9.76 -29.16
C THR A 386 -16.01 9.73 -28.15
N ASN A 387 -14.97 10.53 -28.37
CA ASN A 387 -13.86 10.67 -27.42
C ASN A 387 -14.32 11.27 -26.09
N THR A 388 -13.74 10.78 -24.99
CA THR A 388 -14.12 11.09 -23.61
C THR A 388 -12.95 10.81 -22.65
N THR A 389 -13.16 11.05 -21.36
CA THR A 389 -12.36 10.55 -20.24
C THR A 389 -13.11 9.38 -19.58
N PRO A 390 -12.51 8.59 -18.66
CA PRO A 390 -13.16 7.36 -18.17
C PRO A 390 -14.42 7.61 -17.33
N SER A 391 -14.57 8.83 -16.80
CA SER A 391 -15.68 9.27 -15.97
C SER A 391 -16.90 9.69 -16.81
N ILE A 392 -17.78 8.71 -17.08
CA ILE A 392 -19.03 8.91 -17.82
C ILE A 392 -20.25 8.73 -16.90
N GLY A 393 -21.32 9.48 -17.14
CA GLY A 393 -22.51 9.41 -16.30
C GLY A 393 -23.67 10.26 -16.79
N TYR A 394 -24.78 10.22 -16.06
CA TYR A 394 -25.79 11.27 -16.03
C TYR A 394 -26.52 11.21 -14.68
N ASP A 395 -27.16 12.31 -14.29
CA ASP A 395 -27.80 12.40 -12.99
C ASP A 395 -28.90 13.47 -12.99
N ARG A 396 -30.11 13.04 -12.66
CA ARG A 396 -31.32 13.87 -12.60
C ARG A 396 -31.84 14.04 -11.17
N LYS A 397 -31.08 13.54 -10.18
CA LYS A 397 -31.36 13.57 -8.74
C LYS A 397 -30.32 14.37 -7.93
N ASP A 398 -29.24 14.85 -8.56
CA ASP A 398 -28.08 15.49 -7.93
C ASP A 398 -27.34 14.57 -6.91
N SER A 399 -27.29 13.27 -7.19
CA SER A 399 -26.60 12.23 -6.39
C SER A 399 -25.12 12.00 -6.74
N PHE A 400 -24.69 12.35 -7.97
CA PHE A 400 -23.34 12.14 -8.51
C PHE A 400 -22.65 13.43 -8.99
N VAL A 401 -23.08 14.58 -8.45
CA VAL A 401 -22.59 15.91 -8.83
C VAL A 401 -21.07 16.00 -8.74
N GLY A 402 -20.43 16.23 -9.88
CA GLY A 402 -18.97 16.41 -10.00
C GLY A 402 -18.16 15.12 -10.12
N LEU A 403 -18.78 13.95 -10.27
CA LEU A 403 -18.08 12.67 -10.43
C LEU A 403 -17.84 12.25 -11.89
N PHE A 404 -18.62 12.77 -12.83
CA PHE A 404 -18.48 12.47 -14.27
C PHE A 404 -18.16 13.71 -15.09
N ASN A 405 -17.28 13.56 -16.09
CA ASN A 405 -16.89 14.63 -17.02
C ASN A 405 -17.71 14.59 -18.32
N THR A 406 -18.25 13.43 -18.68
CA THR A 406 -19.04 13.23 -19.90
C THR A 406 -20.47 12.81 -19.57
N ASP A 407 -21.40 13.68 -19.93
CA ASP A 407 -22.84 13.47 -19.83
C ASP A 407 -23.33 12.59 -21.00
N VAL A 408 -23.98 11.48 -20.67
CA VAL A 408 -24.60 10.56 -21.65
C VAL A 408 -26.14 10.50 -21.56
N GLU A 409 -26.80 11.42 -20.83
CA GLU A 409 -28.28 11.47 -20.67
C GLU A 409 -28.96 11.44 -22.04
N ALA A 410 -28.55 12.32 -22.95
CA ALA A 410 -29.18 12.50 -24.25
C ALA A 410 -29.06 11.27 -25.18
N ALA A 411 -28.14 10.35 -24.90
CA ALA A 411 -27.92 9.12 -25.67
C ALA A 411 -28.51 7.88 -25.01
N MET A 412 -28.55 7.83 -23.67
CA MET A 412 -29.06 6.69 -22.91
C MET A 412 -30.53 6.87 -22.46
N PHE A 413 -30.89 8.02 -21.88
CA PHE A 413 -32.21 8.24 -21.29
C PHE A 413 -33.34 8.11 -22.32
N ASP A 414 -34.40 7.38 -21.94
CA ASP A 414 -35.52 6.89 -22.76
C ASP A 414 -35.11 6.03 -23.99
N THR A 415 -33.81 5.81 -24.21
CA THR A 415 -33.23 5.35 -25.48
C THR A 415 -32.58 3.98 -25.37
N ASN A 416 -31.56 3.80 -24.54
CA ASN A 416 -30.86 2.53 -24.33
C ASN A 416 -30.42 2.37 -22.87
N THR A 417 -30.23 1.12 -22.42
CA THR A 417 -29.85 0.77 -21.05
C THR A 417 -28.39 0.38 -20.91
N SER A 418 -27.56 0.63 -21.92
CA SER A 418 -26.13 0.38 -21.80
C SER A 418 -25.29 1.27 -22.69
N VAL A 419 -24.01 1.36 -22.35
CA VAL A 419 -22.97 2.11 -23.06
C VAL A 419 -21.71 1.25 -23.13
N TYR A 420 -21.02 1.31 -24.26
CA TYR A 420 -19.68 0.77 -24.42
C TYR A 420 -18.67 1.88 -24.18
N LEU A 421 -17.66 1.60 -23.36
CA LEU A 421 -16.53 2.47 -23.07
C LEU A 421 -15.25 1.70 -23.38
N ARG A 422 -14.33 2.26 -24.16
CA ARG A 422 -13.01 1.69 -24.46
C ARG A 422 -11.92 2.63 -23.97
N LEU A 423 -10.92 2.05 -23.33
CA LEU A 423 -9.84 2.73 -22.64
C LEU A 423 -8.51 2.13 -23.12
N PRO A 424 -7.93 2.64 -24.22
CA PRO A 424 -6.64 2.19 -24.71
C PRO A 424 -5.52 2.63 -23.76
N PHE A 425 -4.54 1.75 -23.54
CA PHE A 425 -3.34 2.04 -22.75
C PHE A 425 -2.13 1.25 -23.26
N THR A 426 -0.94 1.69 -22.87
CA THR A 426 0.33 1.06 -23.25
C THR A 426 0.98 0.41 -22.05
N LEU A 427 1.53 -0.80 -22.25
CA LEU A 427 2.40 -1.49 -21.31
C LEU A 427 3.82 -1.57 -21.91
N GLU A 428 4.83 -1.05 -21.22
CA GLU A 428 6.21 -1.04 -21.69
C GLU A 428 6.83 -2.45 -21.71
N GLU A 429 7.87 -2.68 -22.52
CA GLU A 429 8.50 -4.01 -22.70
C GLU A 429 9.16 -4.57 -21.43
N ASN A 430 9.49 -3.70 -20.47
CA ASN A 430 10.09 -4.06 -19.18
C ASN A 430 9.07 -4.20 -18.03
N GLU A 431 7.76 -4.10 -18.30
CA GLU A 431 6.71 -4.23 -17.28
C GLU A 431 6.14 -5.66 -17.23
N SER A 432 6.24 -6.29 -16.07
CA SER A 432 5.62 -7.59 -15.78
C SER A 432 4.60 -7.43 -14.64
N PRO A 433 3.35 -7.04 -14.94
CA PRO A 433 2.30 -6.93 -13.93
C PRO A 433 1.94 -8.32 -13.39
N GLU A 434 2.30 -8.60 -12.13
CA GLU A 434 1.92 -9.85 -11.45
C GLU A 434 0.65 -9.69 -10.60
N HIS A 435 0.39 -8.48 -10.12
CA HIS A 435 -0.84 -8.11 -9.42
C HIS A 435 -1.56 -6.99 -10.18
N LEU A 436 -2.83 -7.21 -10.54
CA LEU A 436 -3.62 -6.31 -11.39
C LEU A 436 -4.97 -6.02 -10.72
N SER A 437 -5.29 -4.73 -10.53
CA SER A 437 -6.53 -4.28 -9.89
C SER A 437 -7.38 -3.42 -10.81
N LEU A 438 -8.68 -3.70 -10.83
CA LEU A 438 -9.71 -2.84 -11.43
C LEU A 438 -10.46 -2.13 -10.30
N ASP A 439 -10.23 -0.83 -10.13
CA ASP A 439 -11.01 0.02 -9.23
C ASP A 439 -12.14 0.69 -10.03
N ILE A 440 -13.39 0.51 -9.62
CA ILE A 440 -14.53 1.03 -10.38
C ILE A 440 -15.62 1.62 -9.49
N ASN A 441 -15.98 2.87 -9.76
CA ASN A 441 -17.23 3.48 -9.31
C ASN A 441 -18.32 3.15 -10.34
N TYR A 442 -19.45 2.61 -9.91
CA TYR A 442 -20.57 2.28 -10.78
C TYR A 442 -21.90 2.41 -10.03
N ASP A 443 -22.95 2.84 -10.72
CA ASP A 443 -24.30 2.98 -10.15
C ASP A 443 -25.10 1.68 -10.29
N ASP A 444 -25.38 1.26 -11.52
CA ASP A 444 -26.28 0.14 -11.77
C ASP A 444 -25.54 -1.20 -11.96
N GLY A 445 -24.74 -1.35 -13.02
CA GLY A 445 -23.94 -2.55 -13.26
C GLY A 445 -22.92 -2.41 -14.37
N PHE A 446 -22.04 -3.39 -14.53
CA PHE A 446 -21.04 -3.40 -15.60
C PHE A 446 -20.53 -4.81 -15.94
N VAL A 447 -19.92 -4.94 -17.12
CA VAL A 447 -19.00 -6.04 -17.48
C VAL A 447 -17.70 -5.45 -18.00
N ALA A 448 -16.57 -5.86 -17.43
CA ALA A 448 -15.24 -5.44 -17.83
C ALA A 448 -14.53 -6.53 -18.66
N TYR A 449 -13.83 -6.09 -19.70
CA TYR A 449 -13.06 -6.92 -20.61
C TYR A 449 -11.64 -6.35 -20.75
N LEU A 450 -10.65 -7.23 -20.78
CA LEU A 450 -9.24 -6.90 -21.04
C LEU A 450 -8.81 -7.61 -22.32
N ASN A 451 -8.46 -6.85 -23.36
CA ASN A 451 -8.08 -7.39 -24.68
C ASN A 451 -9.03 -8.49 -25.22
N GLY A 452 -10.35 -8.27 -25.07
CA GLY A 452 -11.40 -9.20 -25.49
C GLY A 452 -11.74 -10.33 -24.51
N THR A 453 -11.03 -10.46 -23.39
CA THR A 453 -11.34 -11.45 -22.34
C THR A 453 -12.17 -10.80 -21.23
N ARG A 454 -13.35 -11.34 -20.88
CA ARG A 454 -14.13 -10.87 -19.71
C ARG A 454 -13.33 -11.11 -18.43
N VAL A 455 -13.07 -10.06 -17.65
CA VAL A 455 -12.24 -10.10 -16.43
C VAL A 455 -13.02 -9.81 -15.14
N ALA A 456 -14.07 -9.00 -15.19
CA ALA A 456 -14.92 -8.70 -14.04
C ALA A 456 -16.35 -8.35 -14.47
N ALA A 457 -17.30 -8.42 -13.52
CA ALA A 457 -18.65 -7.91 -13.69
C ALA A 457 -19.33 -7.70 -12.33
N ARG A 458 -20.31 -6.79 -12.29
CA ARG A 458 -21.27 -6.65 -11.18
C ARG A 458 -22.64 -6.35 -11.75
N ASN A 459 -23.68 -6.90 -11.12
CA ASN A 459 -25.09 -6.69 -11.46
C ASN A 459 -25.39 -6.96 -12.95
N ALA A 460 -24.79 -8.00 -13.53
CA ALA A 460 -24.82 -8.31 -14.96
C ALA A 460 -25.00 -9.81 -15.22
N LYS A 461 -25.67 -10.16 -16.33
CA LYS A 461 -25.84 -11.56 -16.74
C LYS A 461 -24.54 -12.16 -17.29
N ASN A 462 -24.47 -13.49 -17.31
CA ASN A 462 -23.37 -14.24 -17.93
C ASN A 462 -23.26 -14.05 -19.45
N VAL A 463 -24.40 -13.79 -20.12
CA VAL A 463 -24.45 -13.39 -21.53
C VAL A 463 -25.18 -12.05 -21.57
N VAL A 464 -24.49 -11.02 -22.08
CA VAL A 464 -25.01 -9.65 -22.19
C VAL A 464 -25.29 -9.32 -23.66
N ALA A 465 -26.50 -8.84 -23.95
CA ALA A 465 -26.84 -8.25 -25.25
C ALA A 465 -26.41 -6.77 -25.31
N TRP A 466 -26.26 -6.20 -26.51
CA TRP A 466 -25.95 -4.77 -26.71
C TRP A 466 -26.90 -3.77 -26.01
N ASN A 467 -28.09 -4.20 -25.58
CA ASN A 467 -29.05 -3.41 -24.81
C ASN A 467 -29.43 -4.10 -23.49
N GLU A 468 -28.49 -4.84 -22.90
CA GLU A 468 -28.70 -5.49 -21.61
C GLU A 468 -28.98 -4.46 -20.50
N ARG A 469 -29.64 -4.94 -19.45
CA ARG A 469 -29.99 -4.14 -18.27
C ARG A 469 -29.25 -4.69 -17.06
N ALA A 470 -28.89 -3.82 -16.14
CA ALA A 470 -28.37 -4.26 -14.85
C ALA A 470 -29.43 -5.13 -14.13
N THR A 471 -28.99 -6.22 -13.50
CA THR A 471 -29.86 -7.17 -12.77
C THR A 471 -30.40 -6.54 -11.48
N THR A 472 -29.61 -5.66 -10.87
CA THR A 472 -29.96 -4.80 -9.74
C THR A 472 -29.23 -3.45 -9.86
N SER A 473 -29.34 -2.57 -8.86
CA SER A 473 -28.49 -1.38 -8.70
C SER A 473 -27.53 -1.61 -7.54
N ALA A 474 -26.41 -0.89 -7.51
CA ALA A 474 -25.64 -0.71 -6.29
C ALA A 474 -26.38 0.22 -5.32
N GLU A 475 -25.97 0.21 -4.05
CA GLU A 475 -26.39 1.22 -3.07
C GLU A 475 -25.57 2.51 -3.28
N LEU A 476 -26.16 3.68 -3.02
CA LEU A 476 -25.53 4.97 -3.31
C LEU A 476 -24.12 5.12 -2.69
N ASP A 477 -23.93 4.72 -1.44
CA ASP A 477 -22.63 4.77 -0.76
C ASP A 477 -21.56 3.88 -1.44
N ALA A 478 -21.99 2.78 -2.08
CA ALA A 478 -21.15 1.87 -2.83
C ALA A 478 -20.89 2.32 -4.29
N ALA A 479 -21.71 3.23 -4.83
CA ALA A 479 -21.43 3.91 -6.09
C ALA A 479 -20.43 5.07 -5.91
N LEU A 480 -20.51 5.78 -4.77
CA LEU A 480 -19.62 6.88 -4.39
C LEU A 480 -18.21 6.43 -4.01
N SER A 481 -18.06 5.20 -3.50
CA SER A 481 -16.76 4.60 -3.16
C SER A 481 -16.32 3.61 -4.24
N PRO A 482 -15.06 3.59 -4.70
CA PRO A 482 -14.64 2.60 -5.69
C PRO A 482 -14.66 1.19 -5.15
N LEU A 483 -15.28 0.27 -5.90
CA LEU A 483 -15.11 -1.16 -5.70
C LEU A 483 -13.75 -1.56 -6.32
N SER A 484 -12.84 -2.04 -5.49
CA SER A 484 -11.58 -2.66 -5.94
C SER A 484 -11.82 -4.14 -6.26
N ILE A 485 -11.34 -4.60 -7.41
CA ILE A 485 -11.46 -5.99 -7.87
C ILE A 485 -10.09 -6.49 -8.30
N ASP A 486 -9.56 -7.47 -7.57
CA ASP A 486 -8.40 -8.24 -7.98
C ASP A 486 -8.71 -9.01 -9.27
N ILE A 487 -7.97 -8.71 -10.33
CA ILE A 487 -8.01 -9.37 -11.63
C ILE A 487 -6.62 -9.92 -12.04
N SER A 488 -5.74 -10.17 -11.07
CA SER A 488 -4.36 -10.66 -11.27
C SER A 488 -4.30 -11.97 -12.07
N GLN A 489 -5.30 -12.85 -11.91
CA GLN A 489 -5.46 -14.07 -12.73
C GLN A 489 -5.58 -13.81 -14.24
N HIS A 490 -5.86 -12.56 -14.64
CA HIS A 490 -5.97 -12.09 -16.02
C HIS A 490 -4.77 -11.25 -16.48
N ALA A 491 -3.74 -11.06 -15.65
CA ALA A 491 -2.53 -10.32 -16.06
C ALA A 491 -1.85 -10.92 -17.30
N ASN A 492 -1.92 -12.25 -17.46
CA ASN A 492 -1.47 -12.97 -18.67
C ASN A 492 -2.25 -12.65 -19.97
N LYS A 493 -3.25 -11.76 -19.92
CA LYS A 493 -3.96 -11.23 -21.10
C LYS A 493 -3.38 -9.91 -21.59
N LEU A 494 -2.54 -9.26 -20.80
CA LEU A 494 -1.80 -8.08 -21.21
C LEU A 494 -0.74 -8.45 -22.24
N LYS A 495 -0.49 -7.52 -23.16
CA LYS A 495 0.55 -7.58 -24.19
C LYS A 495 1.54 -6.46 -23.90
N SER A 496 2.82 -6.64 -24.22
CA SER A 496 3.70 -5.47 -24.37
C SER A 496 3.22 -4.63 -25.56
N GLY A 497 3.23 -3.31 -25.43
CA GLY A 497 2.63 -2.36 -26.35
C GLY A 497 1.16 -2.08 -26.03
N GLU A 498 0.34 -1.99 -27.08
CA GLU A 498 -1.06 -1.54 -27.00
C GLU A 498 -2.00 -2.59 -26.38
N ASN A 499 -2.82 -2.12 -25.44
CA ASN A 499 -3.86 -2.88 -24.74
C ASN A 499 -5.15 -2.06 -24.69
N VAL A 500 -6.28 -2.71 -24.39
CA VAL A 500 -7.54 -2.03 -24.11
C VAL A 500 -8.25 -2.64 -22.89
N LEU A 501 -8.68 -1.77 -21.98
CA LEU A 501 -9.75 -2.05 -21.04
C LEU A 501 -11.06 -1.62 -21.70
N ALA A 502 -12.01 -2.52 -21.82
CA ALA A 502 -13.32 -2.26 -22.41
C ALA A 502 -14.42 -2.55 -21.39
N ILE A 503 -15.28 -1.57 -21.11
CA ILE A 503 -16.36 -1.69 -20.13
C ILE A 503 -17.70 -1.58 -20.84
N HIS A 504 -18.58 -2.55 -20.58
CA HIS A 504 -19.99 -2.50 -20.92
C HIS A 504 -20.74 -2.00 -19.69
N GLY A 505 -20.98 -0.69 -19.61
CA GLY A 505 -21.74 -0.07 -18.54
C GLY A 505 -23.23 -0.35 -18.72
N LEU A 506 -23.91 -0.84 -17.68
CA LEU A 506 -25.30 -1.24 -17.69
C LEU A 506 -26.12 -0.33 -16.76
N ASN A 507 -27.29 0.07 -17.23
CA ASN A 507 -28.31 0.76 -16.46
C ASN A 507 -29.50 -0.20 -16.22
N ARG A 508 -30.15 -0.09 -15.06
CA ARG A 508 -31.29 -0.93 -14.66
C ARG A 508 -32.53 -0.64 -15.50
N SER A 509 -32.72 0.55 -16.09
CA SER A 509 -33.82 0.83 -17.02
C SER A 509 -33.59 2.05 -17.92
N LYS A 510 -34.28 2.13 -19.07
CA LYS A 510 -34.15 3.30 -19.99
C LYS A 510 -34.54 4.62 -19.35
N THR A 511 -35.41 4.57 -18.35
CA THR A 511 -35.92 5.74 -17.63
C THR A 511 -35.35 5.79 -16.22
N ASN A 512 -34.20 5.14 -15.94
CA ASN A 512 -33.52 5.38 -14.68
C ASN A 512 -32.98 6.82 -14.69
N GLU A 513 -33.04 7.46 -13.55
CA GLU A 513 -32.78 8.91 -13.41
C GLU A 513 -31.30 9.22 -13.21
N ASP A 514 -30.48 8.20 -13.04
CA ASP A 514 -29.05 8.22 -12.78
C ASP A 514 -28.32 7.14 -13.57
N PHE A 515 -27.02 7.37 -13.79
CA PHE A 515 -26.02 6.43 -14.27
C PHE A 515 -24.63 6.94 -13.91
N LEU A 516 -23.74 6.06 -13.43
CA LEU A 516 -22.34 6.36 -13.18
C LEU A 516 -21.45 5.21 -13.62
N LEU A 517 -20.32 5.53 -14.25
CA LEU A 517 -19.25 4.59 -14.57
C LEU A 517 -17.89 5.31 -14.58
N ILE A 518 -16.99 4.93 -13.66
CA ILE A 518 -15.61 5.44 -13.61
C ILE A 518 -14.65 4.27 -13.34
N PRO A 519 -14.09 3.65 -14.39
CA PRO A 519 -13.08 2.60 -14.25
C PRO A 519 -11.67 3.21 -14.11
N ARG A 520 -10.84 2.57 -13.28
CA ARG A 520 -9.39 2.77 -13.19
C ARG A 520 -8.71 1.40 -13.19
N LEU A 521 -7.57 1.30 -13.88
CA LEU A 521 -6.77 0.09 -13.96
C LEU A 521 -5.39 0.40 -13.42
N SER A 522 -4.97 -0.34 -12.41
CA SER A 522 -3.63 -0.25 -11.83
C SER A 522 -3.02 -1.64 -11.71
N TYR A 523 -1.70 -1.69 -11.67
CA TYR A 523 -0.98 -2.92 -11.36
C TYR A 523 0.14 -2.62 -10.35
N ASP A 524 0.47 -3.60 -9.52
CA ASP A 524 1.54 -3.44 -8.55
C ASP A 524 2.88 -3.76 -9.22
N VAL A 525 3.79 -2.79 -9.21
CA VAL A 525 5.19 -3.04 -9.57
C VAL A 525 5.80 -3.85 -8.43
N ALA A 526 6.30 -5.05 -8.73
CA ALA A 526 7.06 -5.84 -7.77
C ALA A 526 8.27 -5.03 -7.29
N ALA A 527 8.22 -4.56 -6.04
CA ALA A 527 9.37 -3.94 -5.40
C ALA A 527 10.47 -4.99 -5.24
N GLY A 528 11.71 -4.57 -5.50
CA GLY A 528 12.85 -5.45 -5.33
C GLY A 528 13.08 -5.83 -3.86
N ILE A 529 13.88 -6.87 -3.67
CA ILE A 529 14.44 -7.30 -2.38
C ILE A 529 14.84 -6.09 -1.53
N ILE A 530 14.64 -6.22 -0.21
CA ILE A 530 15.26 -5.39 0.81
C ILE A 530 16.34 -6.24 1.51
N ASP A 531 17.46 -5.61 1.89
CA ASP A 531 18.54 -6.22 2.67
C ASP A 531 19.21 -5.07 3.45
N VAL A 532 19.34 -5.18 4.78
CA VAL A 532 19.46 -4.00 5.68
C VAL A 532 20.35 -4.33 6.89
N ASP A 533 21.54 -3.75 6.98
CA ASP A 533 22.40 -3.96 8.16
C ASP A 533 21.94 -3.19 9.41
N GLU A 534 21.29 -2.03 9.29
CA GLU A 534 20.59 -1.38 10.41
C GLU A 534 19.54 -0.34 9.95
N LEU A 535 18.46 -0.15 10.75
CA LEU A 535 17.40 0.84 10.46
C LEU A 535 16.83 1.47 11.75
N ASN A 536 16.87 2.80 11.84
CA ASN A 536 16.26 3.59 12.92
C ASN A 536 15.38 4.73 12.34
N ILE A 537 14.14 4.85 12.79
CA ILE A 537 13.16 5.83 12.30
C ILE A 537 12.56 6.62 13.48
N THR A 538 12.44 7.94 13.32
CA THR A 538 11.68 8.82 14.23
C THR A 538 10.87 9.85 13.44
N ASP A 539 9.54 9.87 13.67
CA ASP A 539 8.56 10.84 13.14
C ASP A 539 8.49 11.02 11.60
N GLY A 540 8.59 9.92 10.85
CA GLY A 540 8.37 9.90 9.39
C GLY A 540 7.69 8.61 8.90
N GLN A 541 6.90 8.70 7.82
CA GLN A 541 6.18 7.57 7.24
C GLN A 541 6.92 7.02 6.01
N VAL A 542 7.25 5.73 5.99
CA VAL A 542 7.83 5.06 4.80
C VAL A 542 6.71 4.65 3.85
N LEU A 543 6.83 5.00 2.56
CA LEU A 543 5.89 4.64 1.50
C LEU A 543 6.66 4.35 0.19
N GLY A 544 6.34 3.25 -0.49
CA GLY A 544 6.69 3.02 -1.91
C GLY A 544 8.17 2.70 -2.24
N VAL A 545 8.86 1.88 -1.43
CA VAL A 545 10.26 1.50 -1.68
C VAL A 545 10.39 0.49 -2.83
N SER A 546 11.00 0.89 -3.94
CA SER A 546 11.15 0.02 -5.13
C SER A 546 12.42 -0.86 -5.14
N THR A 547 13.39 -0.67 -4.22
CA THR A 547 14.48 -1.63 -3.93
C THR A 547 15.22 -1.25 -2.63
N ILE A 548 15.78 -2.21 -1.89
CA ILE A 548 16.99 -2.00 -1.06
C ILE A 548 17.93 -3.21 -1.22
N LYS A 549 19.15 -3.04 -1.73
CA LYS A 549 20.16 -4.10 -1.69
C LYS A 549 21.31 -3.70 -0.79
N ALA A 550 21.33 -4.18 0.45
CA ALA A 550 22.60 -4.60 1.03
C ALA A 550 23.12 -5.86 0.30
N ALA A 551 24.36 -6.20 0.62
CA ALA A 551 24.95 -7.51 0.39
C ALA A 551 26.13 -7.64 1.35
N VAL A 552 26.04 -8.55 2.31
CA VAL A 552 27.06 -8.70 3.36
C VAL A 552 27.88 -9.95 3.15
N SER A 553 29.20 -9.80 3.01
CA SER A 553 30.15 -10.28 4.02
C SER A 553 31.61 -10.13 3.58
N LEU A 554 32.47 -9.77 4.53
CA LEU A 554 33.92 -9.77 4.38
C LEU A 554 34.51 -11.20 4.39
N LEU A 555 35.03 -11.61 3.23
CA LEU A 555 36.19 -12.52 3.17
C LEU A 555 37.32 -11.93 2.31
N GLY A 556 37.64 -10.66 2.55
CA GLY A 556 38.87 -10.00 2.11
C GLY A 556 38.71 -8.98 0.98
N SER A 557 38.82 -7.70 1.34
CA SER A 557 39.21 -6.53 0.53
C SER A 557 38.60 -6.34 -0.88
N GLU A 558 37.78 -5.28 -0.99
CA GLU A 558 37.20 -4.59 -2.17
C GLU A 558 35.68 -4.79 -2.39
N PHE A 559 34.97 -3.71 -2.76
CA PHE A 559 33.51 -3.58 -2.91
C PHE A 559 33.19 -2.77 -4.21
N SER A 560 32.00 -2.93 -4.81
CA SER A 560 31.55 -2.20 -6.02
C SER A 560 30.04 -2.40 -6.31
N PRO A 561 29.18 -1.35 -6.31
CA PRO A 561 27.74 -1.46 -6.66
C PRO A 561 27.30 -0.71 -7.94
N THR A 562 26.49 -1.36 -8.78
CA THR A 562 26.01 -0.83 -10.08
C THR A 562 24.53 -0.36 -10.09
N GLY A 563 24.28 0.78 -10.75
CA GLY A 563 23.04 1.47 -11.18
C GLY A 563 21.62 1.05 -10.73
N SER A 564 20.64 1.94 -10.52
CA SER A 564 20.53 3.41 -10.33
C SER A 564 19.07 3.65 -9.83
N THR A 565 18.60 4.69 -9.13
CA THR A 565 19.10 6.02 -8.70
C THR A 565 18.39 6.38 -7.37
N VAL A 566 19.07 7.05 -6.42
CA VAL A 566 18.56 7.33 -5.06
C VAL A 566 17.53 8.49 -5.01
N ARG A 567 16.66 8.54 -4.00
CA ARG A 567 15.89 9.74 -3.55
C ARG A 567 15.71 9.68 -2.03
N SER A 568 15.84 10.82 -1.34
CA SER A 568 15.81 10.90 0.13
C SER A 568 14.69 11.81 0.64
N PRO A 569 14.08 11.51 1.80
CA PRO A 569 13.34 12.47 2.62
C PRO A 569 14.12 12.83 3.90
N THR A 570 14.97 13.85 3.85
CA THR A 570 15.56 14.55 5.02
C THR A 570 16.11 13.66 6.14
N PHE A 571 17.28 13.04 5.96
CA PHE A 571 18.03 12.36 7.04
C PHE A 571 19.54 12.21 6.76
N ALA A 572 20.31 12.05 7.83
CA ALA A 572 21.72 11.66 7.76
C ALA A 572 21.84 10.12 7.84
N LEU A 573 22.41 9.50 6.80
CA LEU A 573 22.70 8.07 6.75
C LEU A 573 24.10 7.80 7.35
N SER A 574 24.21 6.83 8.25
CA SER A 574 25.48 6.38 8.83
C SER A 574 25.70 4.90 8.55
N VAL A 575 26.91 4.51 8.16
CA VAL A 575 27.33 3.14 7.84
C VAL A 575 28.51 2.79 8.74
N GLU A 576 28.42 1.69 9.49
CA GLU A 576 29.60 1.12 10.16
C GLU A 576 30.36 0.23 9.17
N GLY A 577 31.67 0.48 8.96
CA GLY A 577 32.48 -0.23 7.96
C GLY A 577 32.73 0.57 6.68
N SER A 578 33.10 -0.10 5.58
CA SER A 578 33.55 0.56 4.34
C SER A 578 32.49 0.52 3.23
N PHE A 579 32.32 1.65 2.53
CA PHE A 579 31.44 1.83 1.38
C PHE A 579 32.23 1.88 0.06
N THR A 580 31.56 1.66 -1.07
CA THR A 580 32.07 1.83 -2.43
C THR A 580 30.90 2.16 -3.35
N MET A 581 31.13 2.96 -4.40
CA MET A 581 30.19 3.17 -5.50
C MET A 581 30.81 2.73 -6.84
N SER A 582 30.02 2.28 -7.82
CA SER A 582 30.51 1.87 -9.16
C SER A 582 29.89 2.70 -10.30
N SER A 583 30.48 2.58 -11.49
CA SER A 583 30.43 3.55 -12.58
C SER A 583 29.08 3.87 -13.23
N ASP A 584 28.01 3.13 -12.94
CA ASP A 584 26.64 3.40 -13.42
C ASP A 584 25.63 3.70 -12.29
N ALA A 585 26.08 3.70 -11.03
CA ALA A 585 25.28 4.10 -9.88
C ALA A 585 25.10 5.63 -9.83
N THR A 586 23.92 6.08 -9.38
CA THR A 586 23.64 7.50 -9.11
C THR A 586 23.28 7.70 -7.65
N LEU A 587 24.19 8.31 -6.89
CA LEU A 587 23.92 8.82 -5.54
C LEU A 587 23.25 10.18 -5.65
N VAL A 588 22.10 10.36 -5.01
CA VAL A 588 21.38 11.64 -4.96
C VAL A 588 21.46 12.20 -3.56
N ILE A 589 21.72 13.50 -3.44
CA ILE A 589 21.67 14.23 -2.16
C ILE A 589 20.81 15.48 -2.35
N ASP A 590 19.72 15.56 -1.60
CA ASP A 590 18.80 16.70 -1.59
C ASP A 590 19.30 17.74 -0.56
N VAL A 591 19.73 18.91 -1.04
CA VAL A 591 20.30 19.99 -0.22
C VAL A 591 19.20 20.98 0.17
N ASP A 592 19.07 21.20 1.47
CA ASP A 592 18.18 22.18 2.08
C ASP A 592 18.95 23.30 2.81
N ALA A 593 18.22 24.30 3.31
CA ALA A 593 18.82 25.44 4.02
C ALA A 593 19.45 25.10 5.40
N ILE A 594 19.36 23.84 5.85
CA ILE A 594 19.91 23.38 7.14
C ILE A 594 21.02 22.33 6.99
N GLY A 595 21.29 21.86 5.77
CA GLY A 595 22.32 20.85 5.46
C GLY A 595 22.00 19.49 6.08
N SER A 596 20.74 19.04 5.98
CA SER A 596 20.25 17.85 6.68
C SER A 596 20.79 16.52 6.10
N ASP A 597 20.78 16.38 4.78
CA ASP A 597 21.15 15.13 4.09
C ASP A 597 22.66 14.96 3.91
N ARG A 598 23.15 13.79 4.32
CA ARG A 598 24.56 13.36 4.20
C ARG A 598 24.72 11.86 4.40
N LEU A 599 25.79 11.30 3.85
CA LEU A 599 26.23 9.92 4.13
C LEU A 599 27.55 9.94 4.92
N VAL A 600 27.60 9.17 6.00
CA VAL A 600 28.72 9.04 6.94
C VAL A 600 29.14 7.56 6.97
N VAL A 601 30.45 7.28 6.89
CA VAL A 601 30.98 5.92 6.77
C VAL A 601 32.14 5.71 7.75
N ASP A 602 31.99 4.84 8.75
CA ASP A 602 33.05 4.51 9.73
C ASP A 602 34.05 3.50 9.13
N GLY A 603 34.71 3.94 8.04
CA GLY A 603 35.61 3.16 7.21
C GLY A 603 35.88 3.81 5.84
N ASN A 604 36.49 3.07 4.91
CA ASN A 604 36.85 3.60 3.60
C ASN A 604 35.60 3.84 2.73
N LEU A 605 35.59 4.93 1.96
CA LEU A 605 34.52 5.32 1.04
C LEU A 605 35.06 5.34 -0.40
N THR A 606 34.87 4.28 -1.16
CA THR A 606 35.30 4.25 -2.57
C THR A 606 34.21 4.82 -3.50
N LEU A 607 34.53 5.51 -4.60
CA LEU A 607 33.52 6.18 -5.45
C LEU A 607 33.82 6.00 -6.95
N ALA A 608 32.74 5.83 -7.72
CA ALA A 608 32.59 5.86 -9.18
C ALA A 608 31.08 5.98 -9.49
N GLY A 609 30.69 6.43 -10.68
CA GLY A 609 29.29 6.73 -11.06
C GLY A 609 28.90 8.20 -10.87
N THR A 610 27.61 8.51 -10.89
CA THR A 610 27.08 9.89 -10.81
C THR A 610 26.78 10.32 -9.38
N LEU A 611 27.20 11.52 -8.96
CA LEU A 611 26.62 12.24 -7.83
C LEU A 611 25.65 13.30 -8.35
N ASP A 612 24.37 13.23 -8.00
CA ASP A 612 23.34 14.20 -8.37
C ASP A 612 22.91 15.02 -7.14
N ILE A 613 23.23 16.31 -7.15
CA ILE A 613 22.98 17.25 -6.06
C ILE A 613 21.73 18.05 -6.40
N ARG A 614 20.69 17.93 -5.57
CA ARG A 614 19.38 18.51 -5.85
C ARG A 614 19.03 19.61 -4.85
N PRO A 615 18.63 20.80 -5.28
CA PRO A 615 18.14 21.83 -4.38
C PRO A 615 16.66 21.59 -4.04
N THR A 616 16.33 21.56 -2.75
CA THR A 616 14.92 21.47 -2.32
C THR A 616 14.19 22.80 -2.52
N ASN A 617 12.86 22.75 -2.73
CA ASN A 617 12.05 23.93 -3.06
C ASN A 617 11.92 24.95 -1.90
N ASP A 618 12.25 24.56 -0.68
CA ASP A 618 12.41 25.50 0.43
C ASP A 618 13.74 26.22 0.28
N ALA A 619 13.66 27.34 -0.45
CA ALA A 619 14.78 28.16 -0.92
C ALA A 619 16.04 28.09 -0.05
N PHE A 620 17.16 27.73 -0.70
CA PHE A 620 18.51 28.02 -0.19
C PHE A 620 18.53 29.37 0.50
N PRO A 621 19.25 29.52 1.62
CA PRO A 621 19.16 30.70 2.47
C PRO A 621 19.35 31.99 1.67
N THR A 622 18.24 32.67 1.35
CA THR A 622 18.20 33.97 0.64
C THR A 622 18.81 35.10 1.48
N THR A 623 19.32 34.75 2.67
CA THR A 623 20.01 35.58 3.66
C THR A 623 21.49 35.23 3.80
N ILE A 624 22.11 34.58 2.80
CA ILE A 624 23.57 34.65 2.63
C ILE A 624 23.91 36.07 2.18
N GLU A 625 24.61 36.83 3.04
CA GLU A 625 25.12 38.17 2.69
C GLU A 625 26.15 38.06 1.55
N PRO A 626 26.22 39.01 0.60
CA PRO A 626 27.22 39.00 -0.47
C PRO A 626 28.65 38.84 0.09
N GLY A 627 29.45 37.96 -0.51
CA GLY A 627 30.80 37.62 -0.02
C GLY A 627 30.83 36.61 1.15
N SER A 628 29.72 35.94 1.46
CA SER A 628 29.69 34.85 2.44
C SER A 628 29.79 33.47 1.78
N VAL A 629 30.40 32.54 2.49
CA VAL A 629 30.60 31.14 2.09
C VAL A 629 29.87 30.21 3.07
N SER A 630 29.20 29.18 2.56
CA SER A 630 28.56 28.13 3.38
C SER A 630 29.08 26.76 2.94
N GLU A 631 29.50 25.91 3.88
CA GLU A 631 29.95 24.54 3.61
C GLU A 631 28.92 23.53 4.14
N THR A 632 28.43 22.66 3.26
CA THR A 632 27.56 21.52 3.59
C THR A 632 28.36 20.23 3.42
N LEU A 633 28.45 19.40 4.46
CA LEU A 633 29.07 18.08 4.37
C LEU A 633 28.12 17.11 3.66
N LEU A 634 28.49 16.65 2.46
CA LEU A 634 27.72 15.68 1.69
C LEU A 634 28.07 14.23 2.07
N LEU A 635 29.37 13.95 2.18
CA LEU A 635 29.92 12.61 2.37
C LEU A 635 31.08 12.64 3.37
N HIS A 636 31.18 11.64 4.24
CA HIS A 636 32.31 11.43 5.15
C HIS A 636 32.75 9.96 5.19
N GLY A 637 34.06 9.73 5.31
CA GLY A 637 34.60 8.45 5.79
C GLY A 637 36.07 8.52 6.18
N ASP A 638 36.63 7.43 6.71
CA ASP A 638 38.05 7.34 7.13
C ASP A 638 39.02 7.62 5.97
N SER A 639 38.70 7.12 4.77
CA SER A 639 39.47 7.41 3.56
C SER A 639 38.62 7.31 2.29
N ILE A 640 38.59 8.36 1.46
CA ILE A 640 37.84 8.38 0.19
C ILE A 640 38.73 7.98 -0.99
N ILE A 641 38.38 6.90 -1.70
CA ILE A 641 39.17 6.25 -2.76
C ILE A 641 38.44 6.33 -4.11
N GLY A 642 39.07 6.69 -5.23
CA GLY A 642 38.34 6.88 -6.51
C GLY A 642 37.32 8.04 -6.44
N GLY A 643 36.69 8.46 -7.53
CA GLY A 643 35.77 9.61 -7.55
C GLY A 643 34.57 9.36 -8.46
N PHE A 644 33.54 10.20 -8.35
CA PHE A 644 32.41 10.16 -9.27
C PHE A 644 32.87 10.36 -10.73
N ASP A 645 32.31 9.57 -11.64
CA ASP A 645 32.49 9.70 -13.09
C ASP A 645 31.71 10.89 -13.64
N HIS A 646 30.63 11.31 -12.95
CA HIS A 646 29.86 12.52 -13.25
C HIS A 646 29.38 13.20 -11.96
N ILE A 647 29.28 14.53 -11.95
CA ILE A 647 28.55 15.28 -10.91
C ILE A 647 27.44 16.08 -11.61
N GLU A 648 26.19 15.76 -11.31
CA GLU A 648 25.00 16.46 -11.80
C GLU A 648 24.47 17.42 -10.73
N PHE A 649 23.86 18.52 -11.17
CA PHE A 649 23.05 19.40 -10.33
C PHE A 649 21.66 19.47 -10.97
N SER A 650 20.68 18.74 -10.44
CA SER A 650 19.33 18.66 -11.04
C SER A 650 18.26 19.40 -10.22
N GLY A 651 17.67 20.43 -10.82
CA GLY A 651 16.67 21.29 -10.18
C GLY A 651 16.56 22.65 -10.88
N ALA A 652 15.82 23.59 -10.29
CA ALA A 652 15.62 24.94 -10.85
C ALA A 652 16.84 25.88 -10.71
N ALA A 653 17.98 25.37 -10.24
CA ALA A 653 19.27 26.03 -10.31
C ALA A 653 20.17 25.21 -11.24
N GLN A 654 20.67 25.84 -12.31
CA GLN A 654 21.91 25.38 -12.93
C GLN A 654 23.09 25.75 -12.00
N GLN A 655 24.34 25.53 -12.42
CA GLN A 655 25.51 25.83 -11.60
C GLN A 655 25.57 27.29 -11.12
N HIS A 656 24.88 28.18 -11.84
CA HIS A 656 24.43 29.48 -11.35
C HIS A 656 22.89 29.49 -11.17
N ASN A 657 22.40 30.22 -10.17
CA ASN A 657 21.02 30.72 -10.16
C ASN A 657 20.97 32.21 -10.52
N ALA A 658 19.77 32.74 -10.80
CA ALA A 658 19.58 34.13 -11.20
C ALA A 658 19.93 35.18 -10.11
N GLU A 659 20.36 34.76 -8.92
CA GLU A 659 20.71 35.62 -7.77
C GLU A 659 22.21 35.70 -7.48
N GLY A 660 23.05 35.06 -8.31
CA GLY A 660 24.52 35.08 -8.17
C GLY A 660 25.05 34.12 -7.11
N ILE A 661 24.44 32.93 -7.01
CA ILE A 661 24.90 31.86 -6.11
C ILE A 661 25.57 30.76 -6.93
N PHE A 662 26.75 30.33 -6.47
CA PHE A 662 27.60 29.32 -7.11
C PHE A 662 27.87 28.15 -6.17
N TYR A 663 28.09 26.97 -6.75
CA TYR A 663 28.24 25.72 -6.03
C TYR A 663 29.52 25.02 -6.47
N GLN A 664 30.41 24.73 -5.53
CA GLN A 664 31.63 23.96 -5.77
C GLN A 664 31.63 22.70 -4.93
N VAL A 665 31.80 21.53 -5.57
CA VAL A 665 32.02 20.28 -4.85
C VAL A 665 33.51 20.16 -4.54
N SER A 666 33.86 20.33 -3.27
CA SER A 666 35.22 20.14 -2.76
C SER A 666 35.41 18.74 -2.20
N ARG A 667 36.64 18.22 -2.28
CA ARG A 667 36.99 16.90 -1.79
C ARG A 667 38.29 16.91 -0.99
N SER A 668 38.27 16.19 0.12
CA SER A 668 39.44 15.81 0.90
C SER A 668 39.62 14.29 0.93
N ASN A 669 40.67 13.83 1.63
CA ASN A 669 40.87 12.39 1.87
C ASN A 669 39.77 11.75 2.73
N ALA A 670 38.92 12.52 3.42
CA ALA A 670 37.94 11.98 4.39
C ALA A 670 36.53 12.58 4.23
N ALA A 671 36.33 13.53 3.32
CA ALA A 671 35.03 14.17 3.12
C ALA A 671 34.85 14.70 1.70
N ILE A 672 33.61 14.74 1.22
CA ILE A 672 33.16 15.57 0.10
C ILE A 672 32.16 16.58 0.63
N THR A 673 32.38 17.85 0.29
CA THR A 673 31.64 19.01 0.79
C THR A 673 31.11 19.83 -0.38
N LEU A 674 29.89 20.34 -0.24
CA LEU A 674 29.36 21.37 -1.11
C LEU A 674 29.66 22.74 -0.52
N THR A 675 30.47 23.52 -1.21
CA THR A 675 30.74 24.91 -0.86
C THR A 675 29.83 25.80 -1.70
N THR A 676 28.97 26.57 -1.03
CA THR A 676 28.07 27.54 -1.66
C THR A 676 28.64 28.94 -1.49
N TYR A 677 28.84 29.63 -2.61
CA TYR A 677 29.32 31.01 -2.68
C TYR A 677 28.18 31.95 -3.08
N ARG A 678 28.23 33.19 -2.60
CA ARG A 678 27.42 34.29 -3.16
C ARG A 678 28.31 35.47 -3.55
N THR A 679 28.91 35.34 -4.72
CA THR A 679 29.86 36.28 -5.32
C THR A 679 29.17 37.19 -6.35
N ILE A 680 29.96 38.02 -7.03
CA ILE A 680 29.52 38.98 -8.05
C ILE A 680 30.27 38.64 -9.33
N ALA A 681 29.65 38.68 -10.52
CA ALA A 681 30.38 38.45 -11.77
C ALA A 681 31.61 39.37 -11.87
N GLY A 682 32.80 38.76 -11.94
CA GLY A 682 34.10 39.42 -11.84
C GLY A 682 34.87 39.21 -10.51
N ASP A 683 34.19 38.88 -9.42
CA ASP A 683 34.77 38.49 -8.11
C ASP A 683 35.16 37.01 -8.15
N ALA A 684 36.43 36.76 -8.49
CA ALA A 684 37.02 35.43 -8.60
C ALA A 684 37.90 35.07 -7.41
N ASN A 685 38.43 36.07 -6.70
CA ASN A 685 39.21 35.86 -5.50
C ASN A 685 38.31 35.59 -4.26
N GLY A 686 37.01 35.93 -4.33
CA GLY A 686 36.01 35.70 -3.30
C GLY A 686 35.94 36.78 -2.20
N ASP A 687 36.53 37.96 -2.39
CA ASP A 687 36.58 39.04 -1.39
C ASP A 687 35.35 39.96 -1.39
N GLY A 688 34.43 39.78 -2.34
CA GLY A 688 33.21 40.57 -2.47
C GLY A 688 33.38 41.85 -3.31
N SER A 689 34.54 42.04 -3.93
CA SER A 689 34.86 43.12 -4.87
C SER A 689 35.15 42.54 -6.25
N PHE A 690 34.97 43.34 -7.31
CA PHE A 690 35.50 43.01 -8.64
C PHE A 690 36.55 44.07 -8.97
N ASP A 691 37.83 43.72 -8.87
CA ASP A 691 38.93 44.63 -9.15
C ASP A 691 40.10 43.98 -9.91
N SER A 692 41.19 44.74 -10.06
CA SER A 692 42.39 44.27 -10.78
C SER A 692 43.08 43.06 -10.14
N SER A 693 42.80 42.71 -8.88
CA SER A 693 43.31 41.51 -8.23
C SER A 693 42.60 40.24 -8.70
N ASP A 694 41.28 40.29 -8.96
CA ASP A 694 40.52 39.19 -9.57
C ASP A 694 41.01 38.89 -10.98
N LEU A 695 41.24 39.94 -11.78
CA LEU A 695 41.80 39.79 -13.13
C LEU A 695 43.16 39.09 -13.08
N VAL A 696 44.02 39.46 -12.12
CA VAL A 696 45.32 38.79 -11.92
C VAL A 696 45.16 37.35 -11.43
N PHE A 697 44.12 37.07 -10.65
CA PHE A 697 43.79 35.73 -10.16
C PHE A 697 43.36 34.81 -11.31
N VAL A 698 42.33 35.18 -12.09
CA VAL A 698 41.84 34.37 -13.23
C VAL A 698 42.91 34.22 -14.32
N PHE A 699 43.65 35.27 -14.68
CA PHE A 699 44.74 35.12 -15.66
C PHE A 699 45.93 34.29 -15.14
N SER A 700 45.97 33.92 -13.86
CA SER A 700 46.97 33.00 -13.31
C SER A 700 46.60 31.52 -13.42
N THR A 701 45.33 31.18 -13.67
CA THR A 701 44.88 29.80 -13.95
C THR A 701 45.35 29.37 -15.34
N GLY A 702 45.25 30.28 -16.31
CA GLY A 702 45.74 30.13 -17.68
C GLY A 702 44.70 29.60 -18.67
N GLU A 703 43.43 29.56 -18.29
CA GLU A 703 42.33 28.94 -19.06
C GLU A 703 41.65 29.91 -20.06
N TYR A 704 41.99 31.20 -20.02
CA TYR A 704 41.43 32.20 -20.94
C TYR A 704 41.74 31.89 -22.42
N GLU A 705 40.69 31.58 -23.19
CA GLU A 705 40.76 31.20 -24.61
C GLU A 705 41.83 30.10 -24.89
N ASP A 706 41.84 29.03 -24.07
CA ASP A 706 42.88 27.97 -24.11
C ASP A 706 42.63 26.80 -25.10
N ASP A 707 41.52 26.85 -25.84
CA ASP A 707 41.00 25.79 -26.74
C ASP A 707 40.59 24.46 -26.03
N ILE A 708 40.43 24.42 -24.70
CA ILE A 708 40.01 23.25 -23.92
C ILE A 708 38.55 23.38 -23.48
N ALA A 709 37.64 22.75 -24.24
CA ALA A 709 36.21 22.84 -23.95
C ALA A 709 35.83 22.34 -22.53
N SER A 710 35.03 23.14 -21.84
CA SER A 710 34.33 22.84 -20.59
C SER A 710 35.24 22.54 -19.38
N ASN A 711 36.36 23.26 -19.26
CA ASN A 711 37.31 23.12 -18.14
C ASN A 711 37.18 24.17 -17.03
N SER A 712 36.58 25.34 -17.30
CA SER A 712 36.65 26.49 -16.39
C SER A 712 35.50 26.52 -15.37
N ASN A 713 35.81 26.91 -14.12
CA ASN A 713 34.81 27.26 -13.11
C ASN A 713 34.79 28.78 -12.80
N TRP A 714 33.86 29.21 -11.94
CA TRP A 714 33.67 30.62 -11.56
C TRP A 714 34.93 31.35 -11.06
N THR A 715 35.78 30.63 -10.31
CA THR A 715 37.05 31.18 -9.78
C THR A 715 38.19 31.15 -10.80
N GLU A 716 38.02 30.40 -11.90
CA GLU A 716 38.93 30.36 -13.04
C GLU A 716 38.54 31.36 -14.14
N GLY A 717 37.26 31.71 -14.24
CA GLY A 717 36.78 32.83 -15.07
C GLY A 717 35.42 32.65 -15.74
N ASP A 718 34.76 31.49 -15.62
CA ASP A 718 33.40 31.25 -16.13
C ASP A 718 32.38 32.10 -15.34
N TRP A 719 32.14 33.33 -15.81
CA TRP A 719 31.24 34.31 -15.20
C TRP A 719 29.89 34.40 -15.90
N ASN A 720 29.73 33.71 -17.03
CA ASN A 720 28.48 33.63 -17.78
C ASN A 720 27.73 32.30 -17.56
N GLY A 721 28.44 31.25 -17.13
CA GLY A 721 27.91 29.95 -16.74
C GLY A 721 27.84 28.93 -17.87
N ASP A 722 28.70 29.04 -18.90
CA ASP A 722 28.79 28.09 -20.01
C ASP A 722 30.02 27.15 -19.95
N SER A 723 30.75 27.18 -18.83
CA SER A 723 31.92 26.33 -18.52
C SER A 723 33.18 26.58 -19.35
N GLU A 724 33.21 27.67 -20.11
CA GLU A 724 34.40 28.20 -20.77
C GLU A 724 34.88 29.45 -20.01
N PHE A 725 36.16 29.85 -20.20
CA PHE A 725 36.60 31.19 -19.82
C PHE A 725 37.03 31.95 -21.08
N ASP A 726 36.15 32.80 -21.59
CA ASP A 726 36.37 33.52 -22.84
C ASP A 726 36.01 35.02 -22.76
N SER A 727 35.97 35.67 -23.94
CA SER A 727 35.64 37.08 -24.05
C SER A 727 34.19 37.43 -23.64
N ALA A 728 33.26 36.47 -23.58
CA ALA A 728 31.88 36.62 -23.13
C ALA A 728 31.76 36.76 -21.61
N ASP A 729 32.62 36.10 -20.83
CA ASP A 729 32.67 36.23 -19.37
C ASP A 729 33.05 37.64 -18.93
N PHE A 730 34.06 38.21 -19.60
CA PHE A 730 34.39 39.61 -19.40
C PHE A 730 33.20 40.51 -19.74
N ILE A 731 32.44 40.23 -20.81
CA ILE A 731 31.23 40.99 -21.13
C ILE A 731 30.18 40.84 -20.02
N ALA A 732 29.97 39.63 -19.47
CA ALA A 732 29.03 39.37 -18.38
C ALA A 732 29.44 40.13 -17.08
N ALA A 733 30.69 40.03 -16.68
CA ALA A 733 31.22 40.70 -15.48
C ALA A 733 31.23 42.24 -15.62
N PHE A 734 31.76 42.78 -16.72
CA PHE A 734 31.80 44.24 -16.92
C PHE A 734 30.39 44.85 -17.13
N ALA A 735 29.42 44.08 -17.66
CA ALA A 735 28.03 44.55 -17.77
C ALA A 735 27.37 44.86 -16.41
N THR A 736 27.90 44.34 -15.30
CA THR A 736 27.43 44.68 -13.95
C THR A 736 27.74 46.13 -13.53
N ASN A 737 28.68 46.81 -14.20
CA ASN A 737 29.26 48.11 -13.81
C ASN A 737 29.92 48.13 -12.41
N ARG A 738 30.47 46.99 -11.95
CA ARG A 738 31.08 46.87 -10.60
C ARG A 738 32.61 46.87 -10.55
N TYR A 739 33.28 46.86 -11.70
CA TYR A 739 34.75 46.86 -11.76
C TYR A 739 35.34 48.11 -11.10
N GLU A 740 36.26 47.93 -10.15
CA GLU A 740 36.91 48.97 -9.34
C GLU A 740 35.91 49.87 -8.56
N THR A 741 34.64 49.45 -8.42
CA THR A 741 33.69 50.09 -7.51
C THR A 741 33.80 49.45 -6.13
N GLY A 742 34.75 49.93 -5.33
CA GLY A 742 35.14 49.33 -4.05
C GLY A 742 33.99 49.03 -3.08
N SER A 743 34.25 48.07 -2.19
CA SER A 743 33.29 47.34 -1.36
C SER A 743 32.17 48.20 -0.74
N ILE A 744 30.93 47.70 -0.80
CA ILE A 744 29.71 48.36 -0.28
C ILE A 744 29.62 48.53 1.25
N PHE A 745 30.73 48.33 1.98
CA PHE A 745 30.80 48.41 3.44
C PHE A 745 31.86 49.37 3.98
N THR A 746 31.57 50.68 3.95
CA THR A 746 31.86 51.53 5.12
C THR A 746 30.74 52.55 5.33
N ALA A 747 29.92 52.35 6.36
CA ALA A 747 29.14 53.45 6.91
C ALA A 747 30.10 54.36 7.71
N VAL A 748 30.27 55.60 7.25
CA VAL A 748 31.10 56.60 7.94
C VAL A 748 30.46 56.93 9.30
N PRO A 749 31.19 56.85 10.44
CA PRO A 749 30.66 57.36 11.70
C PRO A 749 30.60 58.89 11.62
N GLU A 750 29.40 59.47 11.74
CA GLU A 750 29.29 60.93 11.80
C GLU A 750 30.06 61.49 13.01
N PRO A 751 30.89 62.52 12.83
CA PRO A 751 31.60 63.13 13.93
C PRO A 751 30.63 63.95 14.78
N SER A 752 30.48 63.59 16.05
CA SER A 752 29.61 64.29 17.00
C SER A 752 30.10 65.71 17.29
N HIS A 753 29.65 66.69 16.50
CA HIS A 753 29.98 68.10 16.70
C HIS A 753 28.85 68.82 17.45
N GLY A 754 29.07 69.05 18.75
CA GLY A 754 28.20 69.90 19.55
C GLY A 754 28.42 71.39 19.28
N LEU A 755 27.32 72.16 19.36
CA LEU A 755 27.24 73.60 19.61
C LEU A 755 27.82 74.56 18.53
N ILE A 756 26.94 75.38 17.94
CA ILE A 756 26.79 76.83 18.26
C ILE A 756 25.56 77.44 17.55
N PHE A 757 24.98 78.48 18.18
CA PHE A 757 23.75 79.22 17.80
C PHE A 757 23.89 80.07 16.51
N ILE A 758 22.76 80.41 15.84
CA ILE A 758 22.11 81.76 15.84
C ILE A 758 20.86 81.84 14.91
N THR A 759 19.78 82.40 15.47
CA THR A 759 18.44 82.89 14.95
C THR A 759 18.19 83.07 13.43
N PHE A 760 16.97 82.82 12.90
CA PHE A 760 15.82 83.77 12.96
C PHE A 760 14.40 83.18 12.66
N PHE A 761 13.41 83.69 13.41
CA PHE A 761 11.92 83.74 13.25
C PHE A 761 11.19 83.16 12.01
N ALA A 762 10.11 82.39 12.28
CA ALA A 762 8.77 82.58 11.67
C ALA A 762 7.63 81.99 12.55
N VAL A 763 6.54 82.74 12.70
CA VAL A 763 5.46 82.61 13.71
C VAL A 763 4.30 81.68 13.28
N THR A 764 3.74 80.88 14.22
CA THR A 764 2.28 80.63 14.52
C THR A 764 2.16 79.43 15.50
N VAL A 765 1.92 79.56 16.82
CA VAL A 765 0.78 80.07 17.63
C VAL A 765 -0.37 79.07 17.87
N SER A 766 -0.56 78.73 19.17
CA SER A 766 -1.74 78.13 19.84
C SER A 766 -2.07 76.63 19.64
N CYS A 767 -2.48 75.86 20.67
CA CYS A 767 -2.59 76.13 22.12
C CYS A 767 -2.81 74.83 22.95
N LEU A 768 -2.28 74.78 24.18
CA LEU A 768 -2.87 74.21 25.44
C LEU A 768 -3.35 72.72 25.46
N ARG A 769 -3.10 71.84 26.44
CA ARG A 769 -2.55 71.86 27.84
C ARG A 769 -2.09 70.40 28.16
N THR A 770 -0.91 70.07 28.70
CA THR A 770 -0.47 70.09 30.14
C THR A 770 -1.48 69.46 31.12
N ALA A 771 -1.15 68.60 32.10
CA ALA A 771 0.07 67.97 32.64
C ALA A 771 -0.38 66.68 33.44
N SER A 772 0.38 65.93 34.25
CA SER A 772 1.65 66.15 34.96
C SER A 772 2.33 64.83 35.41
N SER A 773 3.62 64.94 35.73
CA SER A 773 4.53 63.89 36.26
C SER A 773 4.30 63.49 37.74
N GLY A 774 4.76 62.30 38.16
CA GLY A 774 4.89 61.93 39.58
C GLY A 774 5.84 60.75 39.90
N ARG A 775 7.07 61.08 40.33
CA ARG A 775 8.17 60.28 40.98
C ARG A 775 7.85 58.86 41.53
N ARG A 776 8.66 57.80 41.38
CA ARG A 776 10.14 57.53 41.56
C ARG A 776 10.50 57.00 42.97
N ARG A 777 11.36 55.95 43.02
CA ARG A 777 12.12 55.32 44.15
C ARG A 777 11.41 54.18 44.90
N ASP A 778 12.09 53.15 45.42
CA ASP A 778 13.44 52.58 45.17
C ASP A 778 13.47 51.11 45.70
N LEU A 779 14.51 50.36 45.31
CA LEU A 779 14.97 49.01 45.73
C LEU A 779 15.14 48.82 47.27
N PRO A 780 15.42 47.60 47.86
CA PRO A 780 16.12 46.46 47.24
C PRO A 780 15.76 44.99 47.64
N LYS A 781 16.41 44.08 46.89
CA LYS A 781 16.72 42.64 47.11
C LYS A 781 16.79 42.12 48.56
N ARG A 782 16.35 40.86 48.78
CA ARG A 782 17.19 39.79 49.36
C ARG A 782 16.68 38.38 48.99
N ALA A 783 17.56 37.37 49.11
CA ALA A 783 17.37 36.00 48.66
C ALA A 783 17.39 34.97 49.83
N THR A 784 17.47 33.68 49.45
CA THR A 784 17.87 32.46 50.21
C THR A 784 16.86 31.79 51.16
N SER A 785 16.33 30.65 50.68
CA SER A 785 16.28 29.30 51.31
C SER A 785 15.84 29.11 52.78
N GLN A 786 14.89 28.20 53.04
CA GLN A 786 15.20 26.81 53.45
C GLN A 786 13.95 25.91 53.63
N SER A 787 14.14 24.62 53.31
CA SER A 787 13.46 23.39 53.76
C SER A 787 12.25 23.41 54.73
N GLY A 788 11.21 22.62 54.39
CA GLY A 788 10.93 21.38 55.16
C GLY A 788 9.56 21.20 55.85
N LEU A 789 8.66 20.45 55.19
CA LEU A 789 7.69 19.46 55.75
C LEU A 789 6.61 19.96 56.78
N PRO A 790 5.58 19.16 57.11
CA PRO A 790 4.56 18.66 56.20
C PRO A 790 3.11 18.79 56.75
N SER A 791 2.11 18.72 55.87
CA SER A 791 0.74 18.26 56.19
C SER A 791 -0.03 17.92 54.93
#